data_AF-A0A1W1VZG0-F1
#
_entry.id   AF-A0A1W1VZG0-F1
#
_cell.length_a   1.000
_cell.length_b   1.000
_cell.length_c   1.000
_cell.angle_alpha   90.00
_cell.angle_beta   90.00
_cell.angle_gamma   90.00
#
_symmetry.space_group_name_H-M   'P 1'
#
loop_
_entity.id
_entity.type
_entity.pdbx_description
1 polymer ?
#
loop_
_entity_poly.entity_id
_entity_poly.type
_entity_poly.pdbx_seq_one_letter_code
_entity_poly.pdbx_strand_id
1 'polypeptide(L)'
;MPKKLADILKEKGIPLSFQYGGQAPEEMVDREIKKNPSPRAQKLLELYYNTLSSVTVEFPYWYTRKYQELEGELPVVRRAAALKHAFSHLTPTIFPGELLVGGKAYYYRGSFPMPWLSESFFVAKEDELYQDALKRGSASADEVTKFGAGGGNVTKSFGNVVSIAGKFGIRKEEVPALLKLARAWVGKSVEDLGHKYEQMVPEYPLKEKIMRSIICMFDSGYTLPQGREVINYYYPLQYGIDGLIEMARQKKAEVAGKADGDGLIGMDRLYFYEAVILVLEGIQAWIRNYAKEARRLASITSDPQRKAEYDQIADCCEWISSKQPRTFYEALQLTYFIHIAVLNEDAISGMSPGRLGQVLYPWWEQDMEAGRIDEEKTIELLELHRVKFTCIDCFASMGVVGGVLSGNTFNNVSLGGLTRDGQPASNKLEMLILEAAIRCPTPQPTLSVLYDEKLPEDFLLKAIECCKTGLGMPAWMNNRVAIEFLCDQYGPEGMTVEEARAIAIGGCLETSPCAWHELTLNGRKYVIPGGAGQPTSVGVHFISNPKVLELVLFNGYDHRTGTQVYEPHNKKLETFEELWEAFKDYYEQTVNCLAKCNNIQHDIWRKVNMAIFNSLLKPDCLEKGHHIGHLGYRYNATFNVESCGTINMVNSLAAIKKLVYDEKKYTLDELREAILANFGFKTAEEVGSYSLAMQEKREDGEKYDQIHSDCLLAPKYGNADPYVDSILAEYEEWFCSMCRKYESLYGKPLYACQISVSTHGPMGAATLASADGRLAGTTFADASMSPYPGTDRNGPYAIFTSATVWDHSKSQNSQLNLKIHPSAVRGLGGSRKLLELTRAYMRRGGFHIQYNIVDSKMLKDAQAHPEQYRTLMVRVAGFTQYWVELGKPIQDEVIARTEYEAV
;
A
#
# COMPACT_ATOMS: atom_id res chain seq x y z
N MET A 1 1.51 4.46 -42.28
CA MET A 1 1.43 4.41 -40.81
C MET A 1 2.80 3.99 -40.29
N PRO A 2 3.32 4.60 -39.22
CA PRO A 2 4.58 4.17 -38.61
C PRO A 2 4.46 2.70 -38.17
N LYS A 3 5.53 1.91 -38.37
CA LYS A 3 5.56 0.49 -37.95
C LYS A 3 5.60 0.40 -36.41
N LYS A 4 4.77 -0.46 -35.82
CA LYS A 4 4.81 -0.75 -34.38
C LYS A 4 5.87 -1.80 -34.07
N LEU A 5 6.43 -1.77 -32.86
CA LEU A 5 7.43 -2.75 -32.43
C LEU A 5 6.91 -4.19 -32.51
N ALA A 6 5.65 -4.44 -32.13
CA ALA A 6 5.06 -5.79 -32.23
C ALA A 6 5.06 -6.34 -33.68
N ASP A 7 4.79 -5.49 -34.66
CA ASP A 7 4.80 -5.88 -36.08
C ASP A 7 6.22 -6.19 -36.55
N ILE A 8 7.19 -5.36 -36.17
CA ILE A 8 8.62 -5.54 -36.50
C ILE A 8 9.15 -6.86 -35.91
N LEU A 9 8.83 -7.13 -34.64
CA LEU A 9 9.30 -8.34 -33.97
C LEU A 9 8.65 -9.61 -34.55
N LYS A 10 7.38 -9.54 -34.95
CA LYS A 10 6.68 -10.61 -35.66
C LYS A 10 7.31 -10.89 -37.03
N GLU A 11 7.65 -9.87 -37.80
CA GLU A 11 8.37 -10.00 -39.09
C GLU A 11 9.73 -10.72 -38.91
N LYS A 12 10.38 -10.55 -37.75
CA LYS A 12 11.66 -11.19 -37.40
C LYS A 12 11.53 -12.56 -36.71
N GLY A 13 10.31 -13.10 -36.58
CA GLY A 13 10.07 -14.42 -35.96
C GLY A 13 10.22 -14.44 -34.43
N ILE A 14 10.23 -13.28 -33.76
CA ILE A 14 10.36 -13.15 -32.31
C ILE A 14 9.05 -12.54 -31.78
N PRO A 15 7.92 -13.25 -31.79
CA PRO A 15 6.66 -12.63 -31.36
C PRO A 15 6.77 -12.15 -29.91
N LEU A 16 6.33 -10.92 -29.63
CA LEU A 16 5.88 -10.52 -28.30
C LEU A 16 4.61 -11.32 -27.99
N SER A 17 4.77 -12.61 -27.70
CA SER A 17 3.66 -13.45 -27.28
C SER A 17 3.35 -13.10 -25.84
N PHE A 18 2.22 -12.43 -25.63
CA PHE A 18 1.64 -12.23 -24.32
C PHE A 18 0.78 -13.43 -23.91
N GLN A 19 0.97 -14.58 -24.54
CA GLN A 19 0.26 -15.83 -24.26
C GLN A 19 1.25 -16.97 -24.06
N TYR A 20 1.00 -17.81 -23.06
CA TYR A 20 1.77 -19.01 -22.78
C TYR A 20 0.85 -20.22 -22.52
N GLY A 21 1.29 -21.42 -22.92
CA GLY A 21 0.62 -22.68 -22.58
C GLY A 21 -0.61 -23.01 -23.43
N GLY A 22 -0.90 -22.23 -24.47
CA GLY A 22 -2.04 -22.44 -25.37
C GLY A 22 -2.36 -21.20 -26.21
N GLN A 23 -3.48 -21.25 -26.93
CA GLN A 23 -4.11 -20.09 -27.55
C GLN A 23 -5.44 -19.82 -26.86
N ALA A 24 -5.67 -18.57 -26.46
CA ALA A 24 -6.98 -18.16 -25.95
C ALA A 24 -8.06 -18.46 -27.00
N PRO A 25 -9.27 -18.87 -26.60
CA PRO A 25 -10.42 -19.00 -27.51
C PRO A 25 -10.62 -17.72 -28.32
N GLU A 26 -11.21 -17.75 -29.52
CA GLU A 26 -11.43 -16.52 -30.32
C GLU A 26 -12.43 -15.56 -29.68
N GLU A 27 -13.47 -16.10 -29.05
CA GLU A 27 -14.47 -15.34 -28.29
C GLU A 27 -13.92 -14.88 -26.94
N MET A 28 -14.52 -13.82 -26.38
CA MET A 28 -14.18 -13.36 -25.04
C MET A 28 -14.71 -14.34 -24.00
N VAL A 29 -13.87 -14.79 -23.07
CA VAL A 29 -14.26 -15.74 -22.02
C VAL A 29 -14.45 -15.02 -20.70
N ASP A 30 -15.64 -15.14 -20.14
CA ASP A 30 -15.97 -14.57 -18.83
C ASP A 30 -15.56 -15.50 -17.67
N ARG A 31 -15.53 -14.93 -16.47
CA ARG A 31 -15.21 -15.61 -15.20
C ARG A 31 -16.34 -16.58 -14.83
N GLU A 32 -15.95 -17.73 -14.28
CA GLU A 32 -16.88 -18.81 -13.91
C GLU A 32 -17.72 -18.46 -12.68
N ILE A 33 -17.11 -17.83 -11.66
CA ILE A 33 -17.76 -17.61 -10.37
C ILE A 33 -18.49 -16.26 -10.38
N LYS A 34 -19.82 -16.32 -10.30
CA LYS A 34 -20.70 -15.15 -10.20
C LYS A 34 -21.72 -15.38 -9.09
N LYS A 35 -21.63 -14.59 -8.02
CA LYS A 35 -22.63 -14.54 -6.95
C LYS A 35 -23.09 -13.10 -6.77
N ASN A 36 -24.28 -12.95 -6.22
CA ASN A 36 -24.85 -11.65 -5.93
C ASN A 36 -24.69 -11.34 -4.43
N PRO A 37 -24.47 -10.07 -4.08
CA PRO A 37 -24.47 -9.64 -2.69
C PRO A 37 -25.90 -9.67 -2.13
N SER A 38 -26.02 -9.54 -0.80
CA SER A 38 -27.30 -9.28 -0.16
C SER A 38 -27.98 -8.04 -0.77
N PRO A 39 -29.33 -7.97 -0.80
CA PRO A 39 -30.05 -6.82 -1.36
C PRO A 39 -29.66 -5.47 -0.74
N ARG A 40 -29.24 -5.47 0.54
CA ARG A 40 -28.77 -4.29 1.25
C ARG A 40 -27.38 -3.87 0.78
N ALA A 41 -26.42 -4.80 0.73
CA ALA A 41 -25.07 -4.51 0.25
C ALA A 41 -25.09 -4.05 -1.22
N GLN A 42 -25.93 -4.66 -2.07
CA GLN A 42 -26.14 -4.22 -3.46
C GLN A 42 -26.53 -2.74 -3.55
N LYS A 43 -27.52 -2.29 -2.77
CA LYS A 43 -27.98 -0.89 -2.78
C LYS A 43 -26.91 0.09 -2.31
N LEU A 44 -26.12 -0.30 -1.32
CA LEU A 44 -25.01 0.52 -0.83
C LEU A 44 -23.85 0.59 -1.83
N LEU A 45 -23.61 -0.49 -2.58
CA LEU A 45 -22.68 -0.46 -3.71
C LEU A 45 -23.17 0.44 -4.84
N GLU A 46 -24.46 0.40 -5.16
CA GLU A 46 -25.06 1.31 -6.13
C GLU A 46 -24.90 2.78 -5.71
N LEU A 47 -25.05 3.08 -4.41
CA LEU A 47 -24.72 4.39 -3.87
C LEU A 47 -23.23 4.73 -4.03
N TYR A 48 -22.33 3.78 -3.73
CA TYR A 48 -20.89 3.96 -3.92
C TYR A 48 -20.54 4.29 -5.38
N TYR A 49 -21.12 3.57 -6.35
CA TYR A 49 -20.82 3.75 -7.78
C TYR A 49 -21.18 5.14 -8.30
N ASN A 50 -22.18 5.77 -7.68
CA ASN A 50 -22.67 7.11 -8.00
C ASN A 50 -22.06 8.21 -7.10
N THR A 51 -21.16 7.86 -6.18
CA THR A 51 -20.51 8.82 -5.29
C THR A 51 -19.11 9.20 -5.77
N LEU A 52 -18.79 10.48 -5.61
CA LEU A 52 -17.48 11.05 -5.89
C LEU A 52 -16.59 11.08 -4.64
N SER A 53 -15.29 10.85 -4.85
CA SER A 53 -14.25 11.03 -3.83
C SER A 53 -14.22 12.51 -3.45
N SER A 54 -14.56 12.81 -2.20
CA SER A 54 -14.86 14.17 -1.75
C SER A 54 -14.07 14.51 -0.48
N VAL A 55 -13.68 15.77 -0.36
CA VAL A 55 -12.99 16.28 0.83
C VAL A 55 -13.77 17.40 1.49
N THR A 56 -13.64 17.47 2.82
CA THR A 56 -14.17 18.58 3.62
C THR A 56 -13.10 19.15 4.55
N VAL A 57 -13.32 20.37 5.03
CA VAL A 57 -12.47 21.03 6.03
C VAL A 57 -12.95 20.87 7.48
N GLU A 58 -14.01 20.12 7.75
CA GLU A 58 -14.59 20.02 9.11
C GLU A 58 -13.59 19.54 10.17
N PHE A 59 -12.99 18.37 9.96
CA PHE A 59 -11.99 17.83 10.89
C PHE A 59 -10.76 18.76 11.05
N PRO A 60 -10.09 19.19 9.96
CA PRO A 60 -8.91 20.04 10.10
C PRO A 60 -9.23 21.43 10.65
N TYR A 61 -10.44 21.95 10.45
CA TYR A 61 -10.90 23.18 11.10
C TYR A 61 -10.90 23.04 12.62
N TRP A 62 -11.58 22.02 13.16
CA TRP A 62 -11.68 21.82 14.60
C TRP A 62 -10.34 21.45 15.23
N TYR A 63 -9.55 20.62 14.55
CA TYR A 63 -8.20 20.31 14.97
C TYR A 63 -7.33 21.57 15.07
N THR A 64 -7.22 22.34 13.97
CA THR A 64 -6.36 23.53 13.90
C THR A 64 -6.80 24.59 14.89
N ARG A 65 -8.11 24.83 15.02
CA ARG A 65 -8.67 25.78 15.97
C ARG A 65 -8.21 25.45 17.39
N LYS A 66 -8.43 24.21 17.84
CA LYS A 66 -8.08 23.85 19.22
C LYS A 66 -6.58 23.81 19.43
N TYR A 67 -5.83 23.34 18.44
CA TYR A 67 -4.38 23.36 18.47
C TYR A 67 -3.84 24.78 18.69
N GLN A 68 -4.35 25.78 17.97
CA GLN A 68 -3.96 27.19 18.12
C GLN A 68 -4.35 27.81 19.47
N GLU A 69 -5.53 27.46 19.99
CA GLU A 69 -5.97 27.90 21.33
C GLU A 69 -5.02 27.44 22.46
N LEU A 70 -4.26 26.36 22.22
CA LEU A 70 -3.36 25.73 23.19
C LEU A 70 -1.88 26.00 22.87
N GLU A 71 -1.56 27.16 22.28
CA GLU A 71 -0.17 27.58 22.12
C GLU A 71 0.56 27.63 23.47
N GLY A 72 1.73 26.98 23.55
CA GLY A 72 2.50 26.83 24.79
C GLY A 72 2.20 25.58 25.62
N GLU A 73 1.17 24.79 25.27
CA GLU A 73 0.93 23.48 25.88
C GLU A 73 1.96 22.44 25.40
N LEU A 74 2.21 21.41 26.22
CA LEU A 74 3.06 20.28 25.87
C LEU A 74 2.57 19.63 24.56
N PRO A 75 3.46 19.34 23.58
CA PRO A 75 3.06 18.84 22.26
C PRO A 75 2.12 17.62 22.29
N VAL A 76 2.41 16.63 23.15
CA VAL A 76 1.61 15.41 23.30
C VAL A 76 0.18 15.69 23.80
N VAL A 77 0.03 16.60 24.77
CA VAL A 77 -1.27 17.00 25.34
C VAL A 77 -2.01 17.90 24.35
N ARG A 78 -1.30 18.84 23.72
CA ARG A 78 -1.82 19.74 22.69
C ARG A 78 -2.41 18.96 21.50
N ARG A 79 -1.67 17.97 21.01
CA ARG A 79 -2.09 17.03 19.96
C ARG A 79 -3.37 16.28 20.35
N ALA A 80 -3.37 15.66 21.53
CA ALA A 80 -4.52 14.89 22.00
C ALA A 80 -5.77 15.76 22.24
N ALA A 81 -5.62 16.95 22.79
CA ALA A 81 -6.73 17.89 22.98
C ALA A 81 -7.30 18.37 21.64
N ALA A 82 -6.45 18.60 20.63
CA ALA A 82 -6.89 18.96 19.29
C ALA A 82 -7.64 17.79 18.60
N LEU A 83 -7.13 16.56 18.72
CA LEU A 83 -7.82 15.35 18.25
C LEU A 83 -9.17 15.17 18.95
N LYS A 84 -9.21 15.29 20.28
CA LYS A 84 -10.45 15.24 21.06
C LYS A 84 -11.49 16.20 20.50
N HIS A 85 -11.07 17.44 20.24
CA HIS A 85 -11.95 18.48 19.73
C HIS A 85 -12.42 18.18 18.31
N ALA A 86 -11.54 17.70 17.43
CA ALA A 86 -11.91 17.31 16.07
C ALA A 86 -12.94 16.16 16.07
N PHE A 87 -12.67 15.05 16.77
CA PHE A 87 -13.61 13.92 16.87
C PHE A 87 -14.97 14.31 17.44
N SER A 88 -14.99 15.11 18.51
CA SER A 88 -16.24 15.48 19.19
C SER A 88 -17.17 16.37 18.34
N HIS A 89 -16.65 17.03 17.31
CA HIS A 89 -17.40 17.97 16.47
C HIS A 89 -17.62 17.49 15.04
N LEU A 90 -17.16 16.28 14.69
CA LEU A 90 -17.47 15.68 13.39
C LEU A 90 -18.97 15.47 13.23
N THR A 91 -19.49 15.84 12.07
CA THR A 91 -20.88 15.59 11.70
C THR A 91 -21.11 14.09 11.49
N PRO A 92 -21.94 13.42 12.32
CA PRO A 92 -22.28 12.02 12.11
C PRO A 92 -23.22 11.88 10.90
N THR A 93 -22.95 10.93 10.01
CA THR A 93 -23.82 10.65 8.86
C THR A 93 -24.10 9.15 8.76
N ILE A 94 -25.39 8.81 8.69
CA ILE A 94 -25.88 7.44 8.53
C ILE A 94 -26.70 7.40 7.24
N PHE A 95 -26.23 6.62 6.27
CA PHE A 95 -26.91 6.49 4.99
C PHE A 95 -28.04 5.44 5.08
N PRO A 96 -29.16 5.64 4.36
CA PRO A 96 -30.26 4.69 4.39
C PRO A 96 -29.82 3.26 4.03
N GLY A 97 -30.15 2.31 4.90
CA GLY A 97 -29.82 0.90 4.72
C GLY A 97 -28.48 0.48 5.35
N GLU A 98 -27.66 1.40 5.87
CA GLU A 98 -26.49 1.02 6.66
C GLU A 98 -26.90 0.30 7.95
N LEU A 99 -26.19 -0.78 8.27
CA LEU A 99 -26.18 -1.38 9.62
C LEU A 99 -24.85 -1.08 10.33
N LEU A 100 -23.75 -1.04 9.58
CA LEU A 100 -22.46 -0.58 10.08
C LEU A 100 -22.28 0.90 9.72
N VAL A 101 -22.06 1.74 10.73
CA VAL A 101 -21.98 3.20 10.59
C VAL A 101 -20.59 3.73 10.92
N GLY A 102 -20.33 5.01 10.66
CA GLY A 102 -19.00 5.61 10.80
C GLY A 102 -18.35 5.92 9.45
N GLY A 103 -17.49 6.92 9.42
CA GLY A 103 -16.74 7.31 8.23
C GLY A 103 -15.72 8.39 8.57
N LYS A 104 -14.73 8.60 7.70
CA LYS A 104 -13.70 9.63 7.93
C LYS A 104 -14.30 11.04 7.94
N ALA A 105 -15.27 11.30 7.07
CA ALA A 105 -16.01 12.55 6.94
C ALA A 105 -17.51 12.26 6.67
N TYR A 106 -18.33 13.30 6.61
CA TYR A 106 -19.77 13.19 6.36
C TYR A 106 -20.12 12.76 4.91
N TYR A 107 -19.16 12.76 3.99
CA TYR A 107 -19.34 12.18 2.65
C TYR A 107 -19.20 10.65 2.67
N TYR A 108 -19.94 9.96 1.78
CA TYR A 108 -19.86 8.51 1.70
C TYR A 108 -18.47 8.02 1.30
N ARG A 109 -17.85 8.65 0.28
CA ARG A 109 -16.41 8.56 -0.03
C ARG A 109 -15.70 9.85 0.42
N GLY A 110 -15.53 9.98 1.73
CA GLY A 110 -15.07 11.20 2.37
C GLY A 110 -13.65 11.13 2.90
N SER A 111 -12.88 12.20 2.73
CA SER A 111 -11.61 12.41 3.40
C SER A 111 -11.42 13.89 3.75
N PHE A 112 -10.25 14.28 4.26
CA PHE A 112 -9.95 15.67 4.60
C PHE A 112 -8.42 15.91 4.57
N PRO A 113 -7.98 17.15 4.31
CA PRO A 113 -6.57 17.51 4.34
C PRO A 113 -6.02 17.57 5.77
N MET A 114 -4.72 17.34 5.90
CA MET A 114 -4.00 17.38 7.17
C MET A 114 -2.85 18.39 7.08
N PRO A 115 -3.14 19.70 7.11
CA PRO A 115 -2.13 20.75 6.89
C PRO A 115 -1.02 20.78 7.94
N TRP A 116 -1.19 20.11 9.08
CA TRP A 116 -0.11 19.93 10.06
C TRP A 116 0.96 18.93 9.62
N LEU A 117 0.64 18.04 8.67
CA LEU A 117 1.62 17.15 8.04
C LEU A 117 2.26 17.83 6.85
N SER A 118 1.45 18.22 5.87
CA SER A 118 1.88 18.88 4.64
C SER A 118 0.74 19.74 4.10
N GLU A 119 1.06 20.91 3.58
CA GLU A 119 0.15 21.92 3.04
C GLU A 119 0.43 22.27 1.58
N SER A 120 1.59 21.84 1.06
CA SER A 120 2.15 22.35 -0.19
C SER A 120 1.44 21.84 -1.45
N PHE A 121 0.90 20.63 -1.43
CA PHE A 121 0.37 19.95 -2.64
C PHE A 121 -1.08 20.30 -2.99
N PHE A 122 -1.82 20.99 -2.11
CA PHE A 122 -3.25 21.30 -2.33
C PHE A 122 -3.57 22.80 -2.31
N VAL A 123 -2.54 23.65 -2.34
CA VAL A 123 -2.65 25.06 -2.74
C VAL A 123 -2.62 25.20 -4.26
N ALA A 124 -3.10 26.32 -4.81
CA ALA A 124 -3.16 26.53 -6.25
C ALA A 124 -1.76 26.47 -6.88
N LYS A 125 -1.67 26.04 -8.15
CA LYS A 125 -0.37 25.93 -8.84
C LYS A 125 0.36 27.27 -8.93
N GLU A 126 -0.38 28.35 -9.05
CA GLU A 126 0.14 29.72 -9.10
C GLU A 126 0.48 30.29 -7.71
N ASP A 127 0.13 29.59 -6.63
CA ASP A 127 0.46 29.99 -5.26
C ASP A 127 1.95 29.75 -4.99
N GLU A 128 2.58 30.67 -4.27
CA GLU A 128 4.01 30.65 -3.95
C GLU A 128 4.41 29.35 -3.23
N LEU A 129 3.51 28.81 -2.40
CA LEU A 129 3.71 27.54 -1.69
C LEU A 129 3.87 26.34 -2.63
N TYR A 130 3.09 26.29 -3.72
CA TYR A 130 3.21 25.21 -4.72
C TYR A 130 4.47 25.37 -5.57
N GLN A 131 4.80 26.61 -5.95
CA GLN A 131 6.02 26.90 -6.69
C GLN A 131 7.28 26.54 -5.88
N ASP A 132 7.27 26.76 -4.56
CA ASP A 132 8.36 26.35 -3.70
C ASP A 132 8.39 24.83 -3.48
N ALA A 133 7.26 24.13 -3.47
CA ALA A 133 7.23 22.66 -3.51
C ALA A 133 7.86 22.09 -4.80
N LEU A 134 7.56 22.69 -5.96
CA LEU A 134 8.18 22.33 -7.23
C LEU A 134 9.69 22.55 -7.22
N LYS A 135 10.16 23.68 -6.69
CA LYS A 135 11.59 23.93 -6.50
C LYS A 135 12.24 22.91 -5.55
N ARG A 136 11.52 22.38 -4.56
CA ARG A 136 12.07 21.37 -3.64
C ARG A 136 12.07 19.94 -4.20
N GLY A 137 11.44 19.71 -5.36
CA GLY A 137 11.29 18.40 -5.97
C GLY A 137 10.18 17.53 -5.38
N SER A 138 9.52 17.97 -4.29
CA SER A 138 8.46 17.22 -3.61
C SER A 138 7.18 17.06 -4.43
N ALA A 139 7.04 17.84 -5.52
CA ALA A 139 5.94 17.75 -6.48
C ALA A 139 6.35 17.16 -7.85
N SER A 140 7.61 16.74 -8.06
CA SER A 140 8.05 16.23 -9.38
C SER A 140 7.35 14.92 -9.77
N ALA A 141 7.05 14.05 -8.80
CA ALA A 141 6.29 12.84 -9.03
C ALA A 141 4.84 13.12 -9.53
N ASP A 142 4.25 14.25 -9.14
CA ASP A 142 2.91 14.65 -9.57
C ASP A 142 2.86 14.94 -11.08
N GLU A 143 3.96 15.43 -11.68
CA GLU A 143 4.03 15.80 -13.09
C GLU A 143 3.97 14.59 -14.05
N VAL A 144 4.53 13.46 -13.63
CA VAL A 144 4.57 12.22 -14.42
C VAL A 144 3.46 11.23 -14.04
N THR A 145 2.71 11.54 -12.98
CA THR A 145 1.63 10.67 -12.50
C THR A 145 0.36 10.88 -13.31
N LYS A 146 -0.29 9.77 -13.70
CA LYS A 146 -1.58 9.79 -14.40
C LYS A 146 -2.66 9.09 -13.56
N PHE A 147 -3.83 9.72 -13.46
CA PHE A 147 -5.00 9.18 -12.78
C PHE A 147 -6.09 8.75 -13.78
N GLY A 148 -6.88 7.74 -13.41
CA GLY A 148 -8.11 7.43 -14.14
C GLY A 148 -9.16 8.50 -13.91
N ALA A 149 -9.76 9.03 -14.98
CA ALA A 149 -10.81 10.04 -14.92
C ALA A 149 -12.22 9.46 -14.73
N GLY A 150 -12.36 8.13 -14.66
CA GLY A 150 -13.63 7.43 -14.48
C GLY A 150 -13.95 7.13 -13.01
N GLY A 151 -15.08 6.46 -12.81
CA GLY A 151 -15.55 6.06 -11.48
C GLY A 151 -15.86 7.25 -10.58
N GLY A 152 -15.34 7.22 -9.34
CA GLY A 152 -15.55 8.29 -8.36
C GLY A 152 -14.44 9.35 -8.30
N ASN A 153 -13.46 9.35 -9.20
CA ASN A 153 -12.37 10.34 -9.15
C ASN A 153 -12.84 11.70 -9.70
N VAL A 154 -12.53 12.78 -9.01
CA VAL A 154 -12.75 14.16 -9.46
C VAL A 154 -11.43 14.72 -9.99
N THR A 155 -11.12 14.42 -11.25
CA THR A 155 -9.84 14.84 -11.87
C THR A 155 -9.89 16.25 -12.45
N LYS A 156 -11.09 16.85 -12.59
CA LYS A 156 -11.31 18.21 -13.11
C LYS A 156 -12.42 18.90 -12.32
N SER A 157 -12.31 20.21 -12.16
CA SER A 157 -13.36 21.04 -11.54
C SER A 157 -14.60 21.11 -12.45
N PHE A 158 -15.80 21.10 -11.86
CA PHE A 158 -17.07 21.24 -12.58
C PHE A 158 -18.15 21.84 -11.66
N GLY A 159 -19.00 22.71 -12.21
CA GLY A 159 -20.06 23.37 -11.43
C GLY A 159 -19.51 24.08 -10.18
N ASN A 160 -19.99 23.66 -9.00
CA ASN A 160 -19.55 24.16 -7.69
C ASN A 160 -18.53 23.24 -7.00
N VAL A 161 -17.90 22.32 -7.73
CA VAL A 161 -16.88 21.39 -7.23
C VAL A 161 -15.53 21.74 -7.84
N VAL A 162 -14.52 21.88 -6.99
CA VAL A 162 -13.12 22.11 -7.38
C VAL A 162 -12.34 20.81 -7.21
N SER A 163 -11.57 20.42 -8.23
CA SER A 163 -10.63 19.30 -8.14
C SER A 163 -9.38 19.72 -7.37
N ILE A 164 -9.00 18.93 -6.38
CA ILE A 164 -7.79 19.11 -5.57
C ILE A 164 -6.98 17.80 -5.55
N ALA A 165 -5.65 17.96 -5.58
CA ALA A 165 -4.68 16.85 -5.63
C ALA A 165 -4.95 15.85 -6.77
N GLY A 166 -5.60 16.31 -7.86
CA GLY A 166 -5.90 15.53 -9.05
C GLY A 166 -6.96 14.43 -8.88
N LYS A 167 -7.57 14.27 -7.69
CA LYS A 167 -8.54 13.20 -7.40
C LYS A 167 -9.79 13.67 -6.64
N PHE A 168 -9.68 14.66 -5.76
CA PHE A 168 -10.72 14.94 -4.77
C PHE A 168 -11.58 16.14 -5.15
N GLY A 169 -12.90 16.00 -5.02
CA GLY A 169 -13.82 17.12 -5.12
C GLY A 169 -13.94 17.85 -3.79
N ILE A 170 -13.71 19.16 -3.78
CA ILE A 170 -14.12 20.05 -2.67
C ILE A 170 -15.22 20.99 -3.15
N ARG A 171 -16.17 21.31 -2.28
CA ARG A 171 -17.18 22.34 -2.57
C ARG A 171 -16.51 23.72 -2.63
N LYS A 172 -16.88 24.53 -3.61
CA LYS A 172 -16.26 25.84 -3.87
C LYS A 172 -16.31 26.79 -2.66
N GLU A 173 -17.37 26.70 -1.85
CA GLU A 173 -17.54 27.45 -0.61
C GLU A 173 -16.60 27.04 0.53
N GLU A 174 -16.04 25.83 0.50
CA GLU A 174 -15.05 25.36 1.49
C GLU A 174 -13.62 25.74 1.11
N VAL A 175 -13.36 26.11 -0.16
CA VAL A 175 -12.01 26.47 -0.65
C VAL A 175 -11.38 27.63 0.14
N PRO A 176 -12.08 28.73 0.49
CA PRO A 176 -11.49 29.79 1.31
C PRO A 176 -11.06 29.30 2.71
N ALA A 177 -11.83 28.39 3.31
CA ALA A 177 -11.50 27.80 4.60
C ALA A 177 -10.29 26.86 4.47
N LEU A 178 -10.21 26.06 3.39
CA LEU A 178 -9.06 25.22 3.08
C LEU A 178 -7.77 26.05 2.99
N LEU A 179 -7.78 27.13 2.21
CA LEU A 179 -6.60 27.99 2.02
C LEU A 179 -6.20 28.69 3.32
N LYS A 180 -7.18 29.11 4.13
CA LYS A 180 -6.91 29.68 5.46
C LYS A 180 -6.26 28.66 6.40
N LEU A 181 -6.71 27.41 6.36
CA LEU A 181 -6.13 26.33 7.15
C LEU A 181 -4.71 26.01 6.68
N ALA A 182 -4.46 25.85 5.38
CA ALA A 182 -3.12 25.63 4.84
C ALA A 182 -2.13 26.72 5.31
N ARG A 183 -2.50 28.00 5.12
CA ARG A 183 -1.67 29.16 5.53
C ARG A 183 -1.40 29.23 7.03
N ALA A 184 -2.27 28.66 7.85
CA ALA A 184 -2.10 28.66 9.31
C ALA A 184 -0.97 27.73 9.79
N TRP A 185 -0.58 26.76 8.96
CA TRP A 185 0.43 25.75 9.26
C TRP A 185 1.78 25.98 8.57
N VAL A 186 1.87 26.95 7.65
CA VAL A 186 3.14 27.37 7.03
C VAL A 186 4.20 27.68 8.09
N GLY A 187 5.37 27.09 7.93
CA GLY A 187 6.52 27.16 8.84
C GLY A 187 6.37 26.32 10.12
N LYS A 188 5.30 25.52 10.23
CA LYS A 188 4.98 24.70 11.43
C LYS A 188 4.62 23.26 11.12
N SER A 189 4.28 22.93 9.87
CA SER A 189 3.97 21.57 9.47
C SER A 189 5.19 20.66 9.58
N VAL A 190 4.95 19.34 9.61
CA VAL A 190 6.03 18.35 9.57
C VAL A 190 6.86 18.50 8.29
N GLU A 191 6.22 18.79 7.16
CA GLU A 191 6.90 19.11 5.90
C GLU A 191 7.85 20.30 6.04
N ASP A 192 7.37 21.45 6.51
CA ASP A 192 8.19 22.66 6.58
C ASP A 192 9.30 22.58 7.63
N LEU A 193 9.01 22.01 8.80
CA LEU A 193 10.02 21.79 9.83
C LEU A 193 11.03 20.71 9.39
N GLY A 194 10.56 19.62 8.81
CA GLY A 194 11.41 18.57 8.24
C GLY A 194 12.35 19.15 7.20
N HIS A 195 11.81 19.91 6.25
CA HIS A 195 12.57 20.60 5.20
C HIS A 195 13.62 21.55 5.77
N LYS A 196 13.28 22.37 6.77
CA LYS A 196 14.21 23.28 7.43
C LYS A 196 15.44 22.56 8.00
N TYR A 197 15.24 21.41 8.64
CA TYR A 197 16.32 20.69 9.32
C TYR A 197 17.06 19.71 8.42
N GLU A 198 16.40 19.10 7.42
CA GLU A 198 17.10 18.21 6.47
C GLU A 198 18.10 18.98 5.60
N GLN A 199 17.91 20.28 5.37
CA GLN A 199 18.90 21.15 4.72
C GLN A 199 20.24 21.23 5.46
N MET A 200 20.28 20.85 6.75
CA MET A 200 21.51 20.81 7.53
C MET A 200 22.33 19.54 7.25
N VAL A 201 21.76 18.54 6.56
CA VAL A 201 22.48 17.34 6.12
C VAL A 201 23.44 17.76 4.99
N PRO A 202 24.76 17.47 5.09
CA PRO A 202 25.73 17.85 4.06
C PRO A 202 25.35 17.38 2.65
N GLU A 203 24.74 16.19 2.56
CA GLU A 203 24.28 15.59 1.31
C GLU A 203 22.93 16.13 0.80
N TYR A 204 22.27 17.07 1.49
CA TYR A 204 20.95 17.59 1.11
C TYR A 204 20.85 18.08 -0.35
N PRO A 205 21.85 18.79 -0.93
CA PRO A 205 21.79 19.16 -2.35
C PRO A 205 21.67 17.94 -3.29
N LEU A 206 22.22 16.79 -2.91
CA LEU A 206 22.04 15.53 -3.64
C LEU A 206 20.62 14.99 -3.45
N LYS A 207 20.05 15.04 -2.23
CA LYS A 207 18.64 14.66 -1.97
C LYS A 207 17.70 15.40 -2.91
N GLU A 208 17.86 16.72 -3.03
CA GLU A 208 16.99 17.53 -3.89
C GLU A 208 17.04 17.08 -5.35
N LYS A 209 18.23 16.81 -5.88
CA LYS A 209 18.41 16.28 -7.24
C LYS A 209 17.81 14.87 -7.39
N ILE A 210 17.99 14.00 -6.40
CA ILE A 210 17.40 12.65 -6.36
C ILE A 210 15.86 12.72 -6.46
N MET A 211 15.22 13.59 -5.68
CA MET A 211 13.77 13.78 -5.69
C MET A 211 13.28 14.36 -7.03
N ARG A 212 13.93 15.42 -7.53
CA ARG A 212 13.59 16.05 -8.82
C ARG A 212 13.73 15.11 -10.02
N SER A 213 14.72 14.22 -9.99
CA SER A 213 14.93 13.21 -11.03
C SER A 213 14.03 11.97 -10.89
N ILE A 214 13.23 11.88 -9.80
CA ILE A 214 12.35 10.74 -9.49
C ILE A 214 13.17 9.44 -9.38
N ILE A 215 14.37 9.56 -8.81
CA ILE A 215 15.15 8.40 -8.35
C ILE A 215 14.51 7.84 -7.09
N CYS A 216 14.04 8.72 -6.20
CA CYS A 216 13.15 8.39 -5.08
C CYS A 216 11.75 8.92 -5.38
N MET A 217 10.70 8.12 -5.09
CA MET A 217 9.33 8.48 -5.48
C MET A 217 8.71 9.60 -4.63
N PHE A 218 8.89 9.59 -3.30
CA PHE A 218 8.32 10.58 -2.38
C PHE A 218 9.05 10.59 -1.04
N ASP A 219 8.91 11.68 -0.28
CA ASP A 219 9.46 11.83 1.07
C ASP A 219 8.63 11.05 2.11
N SER A 220 9.26 10.59 3.19
CA SER A 220 8.61 9.63 4.10
C SER A 220 7.84 10.27 5.24
N GLY A 221 8.48 11.18 5.99
CA GLY A 221 8.03 11.55 7.34
C GLY A 221 6.80 12.45 7.43
N TYR A 222 6.40 13.11 6.33
CA TYR A 222 5.20 13.96 6.30
C TYR A 222 4.14 13.50 5.31
N THR A 223 4.48 12.61 4.38
CA THR A 223 3.55 12.16 3.36
C THR A 223 2.63 11.06 3.89
N LEU A 224 3.21 9.99 4.44
CA LEU A 224 2.47 8.86 5.03
C LEU A 224 3.25 8.29 6.22
N PRO A 225 3.37 9.04 7.34
CA PRO A 225 4.23 8.66 8.47
C PRO A 225 3.74 7.43 9.23
N GLN A 226 2.44 7.13 9.12
CA GLN A 226 1.81 5.93 9.65
C GLN A 226 1.23 5.07 8.51
N GLY A 227 0.92 3.81 8.82
CA GLY A 227 0.46 2.85 7.83
C GLY A 227 1.55 1.91 7.35
N ARG A 228 1.21 1.05 6.38
CA ARG A 228 1.98 -0.16 6.07
C ARG A 228 2.30 -0.92 7.37
N GLU A 229 1.28 -1.07 8.19
CA GLU A 229 1.33 -1.70 9.51
C GLU A 229 -0.01 -2.37 9.82
N VAL A 230 -0.04 -3.15 10.89
CA VAL A 230 -1.24 -3.83 11.37
C VAL A 230 -1.75 -3.11 12.61
N ILE A 231 -3.03 -2.78 12.64
CA ILE A 231 -3.69 -2.21 13.82
C ILE A 231 -3.87 -3.28 14.90
N ASN A 232 -4.07 -2.86 16.14
CA ASN A 232 -4.37 -3.78 17.23
C ASN A 232 -5.70 -3.41 17.89
N TYR A 233 -6.67 -4.32 17.83
CA TYR A 233 -8.01 -4.09 18.37
C TYR A 233 -8.19 -4.63 19.79
N TYR A 234 -7.17 -5.29 20.36
CA TYR A 234 -7.29 -5.98 21.65
C TYR A 234 -7.80 -5.05 22.76
N TYR A 235 -7.17 -3.90 22.94
CA TYR A 235 -7.44 -3.02 24.09
C TYR A 235 -8.91 -2.54 24.13
N PRO A 236 -9.48 -1.92 23.07
CA PRO A 236 -10.89 -1.53 23.10
C PRO A 236 -11.85 -2.71 23.19
N LEU A 237 -11.53 -3.84 22.54
CA LEU A 237 -12.36 -5.04 22.55
C LEU A 237 -12.37 -5.77 23.91
N GLN A 238 -11.28 -5.70 24.67
CA GLN A 238 -11.17 -6.31 26.00
C GLN A 238 -11.76 -5.43 27.09
N TYR A 239 -11.45 -4.12 27.08
CA TYR A 239 -11.72 -3.23 28.22
C TYR A 239 -12.90 -2.30 28.00
N GLY A 240 -13.34 -2.08 26.75
CA GLY A 240 -14.20 -0.94 26.41
C GLY A 240 -13.48 0.41 26.61
N ILE A 241 -14.08 1.50 26.16
CA ILE A 241 -13.43 2.82 26.24
C ILE A 241 -13.36 3.32 27.69
N ASP A 242 -14.40 3.11 28.51
CA ASP A 242 -14.38 3.50 29.93
C ASP A 242 -13.28 2.76 30.71
N GLY A 243 -13.11 1.46 30.44
CA GLY A 243 -12.05 0.66 31.06
C GLY A 243 -10.65 1.17 30.70
N LEU A 244 -10.44 1.61 29.46
CA LEU A 244 -9.18 2.20 29.04
C LEU A 244 -8.94 3.59 29.66
N ILE A 245 -9.98 4.42 29.77
CA ILE A 245 -9.88 5.71 30.46
C ILE A 245 -9.52 5.50 31.93
N GLU A 246 -10.17 4.55 32.60
CA GLU A 246 -9.89 4.25 34.01
C GLU A 246 -8.48 3.69 34.20
N MET A 247 -8.04 2.78 33.32
CA MET A 247 -6.65 2.29 33.31
C MET A 247 -5.66 3.45 33.14
N ALA A 248 -5.90 4.35 32.18
CA ALA A 248 -5.05 5.51 31.96
C ALA A 248 -5.06 6.47 33.17
N ARG A 249 -6.20 6.69 33.83
CA ARG A 249 -6.29 7.50 35.05
C ARG A 249 -5.49 6.91 36.21
N GLN A 250 -5.59 5.60 36.41
CA GLN A 250 -4.82 4.89 37.44
C GLN A 250 -3.32 5.00 37.15
N LYS A 251 -2.90 4.68 35.92
CA LYS A 251 -1.50 4.79 35.50
C LYS A 251 -0.96 6.21 35.58
N LYS A 252 -1.77 7.20 35.17
CA LYS A 252 -1.47 8.63 35.31
C LYS A 252 -1.17 8.98 36.78
N ALA A 253 -2.01 8.52 37.72
CA ALA A 253 -1.83 8.76 39.14
C ALA A 253 -0.60 8.05 39.71
N GLU A 254 -0.30 6.82 39.24
CA GLU A 254 0.89 6.05 39.64
C GLU A 254 2.19 6.78 39.32
N VAL A 255 2.29 7.34 38.11
CA VAL A 255 3.52 7.97 37.58
C VAL A 255 3.60 9.50 37.81
N ALA A 256 2.53 10.13 38.31
CA ALA A 256 2.49 11.58 38.49
C ALA A 256 3.64 12.08 39.37
N GLY A 257 4.49 12.94 38.81
CA GLY A 257 5.65 13.49 39.52
C GLY A 257 6.84 12.54 39.66
N LYS A 258 6.80 11.34 39.03
CA LYS A 258 7.82 10.30 39.19
C LYS A 258 8.50 9.99 37.87
N ALA A 259 9.82 10.12 37.86
CA ALA A 259 10.67 9.73 36.73
C ALA A 259 11.02 8.22 36.73
N ASP A 260 10.86 7.52 37.86
CA ASP A 260 11.15 6.08 38.04
C ASP A 260 12.48 5.59 37.44
N GLY A 261 13.54 6.38 37.60
CA GLY A 261 14.89 6.04 37.12
C GLY A 261 15.19 6.44 35.68
N ASP A 262 14.20 6.94 34.92
CA ASP A 262 14.40 7.52 33.59
C ASP A 262 14.40 9.05 33.66
N GLY A 263 15.60 9.64 33.67
CA GLY A 263 15.80 11.08 33.76
C GLY A 263 15.53 11.87 32.49
N LEU A 264 15.22 11.22 31.36
CA LEU A 264 14.99 11.88 30.08
C LEU A 264 13.51 11.96 29.75
N ILE A 265 12.81 10.82 29.79
CA ILE A 265 11.41 10.71 29.37
C ILE A 265 10.52 10.08 30.44
N GLY A 266 11.04 9.74 31.62
CA GLY A 266 10.25 9.10 32.69
C GLY A 266 9.05 9.96 33.13
N MET A 267 9.18 11.29 33.10
CA MET A 267 8.10 12.22 33.37
C MET A 267 7.05 12.26 32.26
N ASP A 268 7.41 11.93 31.02
CA ASP A 268 6.50 11.98 29.87
C ASP A 268 5.37 10.97 29.95
N ARG A 269 5.52 9.92 30.78
CA ARG A 269 4.47 8.95 31.06
C ARG A 269 3.19 9.60 31.59
N LEU A 270 3.33 10.60 32.47
CA LEU A 270 2.20 11.37 32.98
C LEU A 270 1.40 12.03 31.83
N TYR A 271 2.13 12.66 30.90
CA TYR A 271 1.54 13.41 29.80
C TYR A 271 0.97 12.48 28.73
N PHE A 272 1.58 11.32 28.50
CA PHE A 272 1.05 10.29 27.62
C PHE A 272 -0.30 9.76 28.14
N TYR A 273 -0.41 9.40 29.42
CA TYR A 273 -1.69 8.92 29.96
C TYR A 273 -2.78 10.01 29.95
N GLU A 274 -2.41 11.28 30.15
CA GLU A 274 -3.35 12.38 29.95
C GLU A 274 -3.81 12.49 28.50
N ALA A 275 -2.88 12.40 27.54
CA ALA A 275 -3.19 12.40 26.12
C ALA A 275 -4.12 11.23 25.71
N VAL A 276 -3.89 10.04 26.27
CA VAL A 276 -4.76 8.86 26.09
C VAL A 276 -6.18 9.14 26.58
N ILE A 277 -6.34 9.72 27.78
CA ILE A 277 -7.67 10.06 28.32
C ILE A 277 -8.39 11.03 27.39
N LEU A 278 -7.71 12.11 26.97
CA LEU A 278 -8.29 13.12 26.10
C LEU A 278 -8.78 12.55 24.76
N VAL A 279 -7.94 11.76 24.08
CA VAL A 279 -8.32 11.20 22.77
C VAL A 279 -9.45 10.20 22.89
N LEU A 280 -9.46 9.35 23.94
CA LEU A 280 -10.53 8.41 24.20
C LEU A 280 -11.85 9.13 24.46
N GLU A 281 -11.86 10.19 25.28
CA GLU A 281 -13.06 11.02 25.52
C GLU A 281 -13.60 11.65 24.22
N GLY A 282 -12.72 12.05 23.30
CA GLY A 282 -13.11 12.55 21.98
C GLY A 282 -13.79 11.49 21.12
N ILE A 283 -13.23 10.27 21.12
CA ILE A 283 -13.80 9.13 20.40
C ILE A 283 -15.13 8.68 21.03
N GLN A 284 -15.26 8.70 22.35
CA GLN A 284 -16.55 8.46 23.02
C GLN A 284 -17.61 9.45 22.54
N ALA A 285 -17.28 10.75 22.51
CA ALA A 285 -18.19 11.78 22.04
C ALA A 285 -18.57 11.55 20.57
N TRP A 286 -17.60 11.21 19.73
CA TRP A 286 -17.84 10.91 18.32
C TRP A 286 -18.78 9.73 18.10
N ILE A 287 -18.58 8.60 18.79
CA ILE A 287 -19.47 7.44 18.70
C ILE A 287 -20.88 7.80 19.24
N ARG A 288 -20.97 8.57 20.33
CA ARG A 288 -22.26 9.05 20.87
C ARG A 288 -22.97 10.02 19.92
N ASN A 289 -22.25 10.77 19.10
CA ASN A 289 -22.86 11.60 18.05
C ASN A 289 -23.55 10.72 17.00
N TYR A 290 -22.98 9.57 16.62
CA TYR A 290 -23.65 8.59 15.76
C TYR A 290 -24.89 8.00 16.42
N ALA A 291 -24.85 7.68 17.72
CA ALA A 291 -26.05 7.25 18.44
C ALA A 291 -27.16 8.31 18.39
N LYS A 292 -26.82 9.58 18.68
CA LYS A 292 -27.76 10.69 18.62
C LYS A 292 -28.38 10.86 17.22
N GLU A 293 -27.58 10.71 16.17
CA GLU A 293 -28.07 10.78 14.81
C GLU A 293 -28.99 9.59 14.47
N ALA A 294 -28.65 8.38 14.89
CA ALA A 294 -29.50 7.22 14.74
C ALA A 294 -30.85 7.40 15.46
N ARG A 295 -30.86 7.90 16.71
CA ARG A 295 -32.10 8.25 17.43
C ARG A 295 -32.93 9.32 16.71
N ARG A 296 -32.28 10.34 16.12
CA ARG A 296 -32.96 11.37 15.32
C ARG A 296 -33.58 10.78 14.06
N LEU A 297 -32.89 9.88 13.37
CA LEU A 297 -33.42 9.20 12.19
C LEU A 297 -34.57 8.25 12.53
N ALA A 298 -34.48 7.54 13.66
CA ALA A 298 -35.54 6.69 14.19
C ALA A 298 -36.83 7.48 14.51
N SER A 299 -36.71 8.74 14.96
CA SER A 299 -37.89 9.55 15.32
C SER A 299 -38.61 10.19 14.13
N ILE A 300 -37.97 10.27 12.96
CA ILE A 300 -38.54 10.88 11.75
C ILE A 300 -38.90 9.87 10.66
N THR A 301 -38.44 8.62 10.77
CA THR A 301 -38.76 7.58 9.78
C THR A 301 -40.15 7.00 10.03
N SER A 302 -40.93 6.82 8.96
CA SER A 302 -42.25 6.16 9.02
C SER A 302 -42.18 4.65 8.79
N ASP A 303 -41.00 4.12 8.40
CA ASP A 303 -40.77 2.70 8.13
C ASP A 303 -40.40 1.97 9.44
N PRO A 304 -41.23 1.03 9.93
CA PRO A 304 -40.97 0.32 11.19
C PRO A 304 -39.67 -0.49 11.18
N GLN A 305 -39.29 -1.05 10.03
CA GLN A 305 -38.06 -1.83 9.91
C GLN A 305 -36.85 -0.90 10.03
N ARG A 306 -36.83 0.21 9.29
CA ARG A 306 -35.76 1.21 9.40
C ARG A 306 -35.67 1.80 10.80
N LYS A 307 -36.82 2.04 11.44
CA LYS A 307 -36.85 2.50 12.83
C LYS A 307 -36.13 1.52 13.75
N ALA A 308 -36.43 0.22 13.65
CA ALA A 308 -35.78 -0.81 14.45
C ALA A 308 -34.27 -0.90 14.18
N GLU A 309 -33.85 -0.77 12.92
CA GLU A 309 -32.44 -0.73 12.53
C GLU A 309 -31.72 0.49 13.13
N TYR A 310 -32.33 1.68 13.07
CA TYR A 310 -31.75 2.88 13.70
C TYR A 310 -31.71 2.78 15.22
N ASP A 311 -32.73 2.20 15.86
CA ASP A 311 -32.70 1.95 17.29
C ASP A 311 -31.58 0.97 17.66
N GLN A 312 -31.36 -0.09 16.86
CA GLN A 312 -30.24 -1.02 17.05
C GLN A 312 -28.87 -0.32 16.89
N ILE A 313 -28.70 0.54 15.89
CA ILE A 313 -27.48 1.32 15.70
C ILE A 313 -27.24 2.24 16.89
N ALA A 314 -28.29 2.91 17.38
CA ALA A 314 -28.20 3.79 18.53
C ALA A 314 -27.80 3.02 19.79
N ASP A 315 -28.46 1.91 20.09
CA ASP A 315 -28.15 1.04 21.24
C ASP A 315 -26.71 0.51 21.17
N CYS A 316 -26.26 0.10 19.98
CA CYS A 316 -24.90 -0.34 19.72
C CYS A 316 -23.88 0.77 20.00
N CYS A 317 -24.07 1.95 19.39
CA CYS A 317 -23.17 3.09 19.56
C CYS A 317 -23.14 3.61 21.01
N GLU A 318 -24.30 3.68 21.68
CA GLU A 318 -24.39 4.03 23.10
C GLU A 318 -23.55 3.07 23.95
N TRP A 319 -23.66 1.76 23.69
CA TRP A 319 -22.92 0.74 24.43
C TRP A 319 -21.41 0.78 24.15
N ILE A 320 -21.00 0.63 22.89
CA ILE A 320 -19.58 0.51 22.51
C ILE A 320 -18.80 1.82 22.69
N SER A 321 -19.49 2.96 22.83
CA SER A 321 -18.85 4.21 23.23
C SER A 321 -18.21 4.14 24.61
N SER A 322 -18.51 3.09 25.39
CA SER A 322 -18.17 3.02 26.82
C SER A 322 -17.69 1.62 27.23
N LYS A 323 -18.41 0.56 26.86
CA LYS A 323 -18.25 -0.79 27.43
C LYS A 323 -17.68 -1.81 26.44
N GLN A 324 -17.21 -2.94 26.98
CA GLN A 324 -16.80 -4.11 26.20
C GLN A 324 -17.96 -4.57 25.28
N PRO A 325 -17.74 -4.82 23.97
CA PRO A 325 -18.79 -5.30 23.08
C PRO A 325 -19.43 -6.60 23.56
N ARG A 326 -20.75 -6.71 23.45
CA ARG A 326 -21.54 -7.87 23.90
C ARG A 326 -21.76 -8.90 22.80
N THR A 327 -21.80 -8.44 21.56
CA THR A 327 -22.21 -9.22 20.37
C THR A 327 -21.19 -9.08 19.26
N PHE A 328 -21.25 -9.96 18.26
CA PHE A 328 -20.44 -9.87 17.05
C PHE A 328 -20.69 -8.56 16.30
N TYR A 329 -21.94 -8.13 16.21
CA TYR A 329 -22.31 -6.85 15.57
C TYR A 329 -21.64 -5.66 16.28
N GLU A 330 -21.68 -5.60 17.61
CA GLU A 330 -21.01 -4.55 18.39
C GLU A 330 -19.49 -4.60 18.25
N ALA A 331 -18.89 -5.79 18.26
CA ALA A 331 -17.44 -5.94 18.12
C ALA A 331 -16.98 -5.52 16.71
N LEU A 332 -17.69 -5.95 15.67
CA LEU A 332 -17.43 -5.54 14.29
C LEU A 332 -17.56 -4.01 14.12
N GLN A 333 -18.64 -3.42 14.65
CA GLN A 333 -18.85 -1.97 14.63
C GLN A 333 -17.75 -1.21 15.38
N LEU A 334 -17.33 -1.70 16.56
CA LEU A 334 -16.26 -1.07 17.32
C LEU A 334 -14.94 -1.12 16.54
N THR A 335 -14.54 -2.29 16.00
CA THR A 335 -13.31 -2.37 15.20
C THR A 335 -13.30 -1.37 14.04
N TYR A 336 -14.42 -1.16 13.36
CA TYR A 336 -14.52 -0.18 12.29
C TYR A 336 -14.38 1.27 12.80
N PHE A 337 -14.99 1.64 13.93
CA PHE A 337 -14.79 2.97 14.53
C PHE A 337 -13.32 3.20 14.93
N ILE A 338 -12.70 2.20 15.56
CA ILE A 338 -11.28 2.27 15.95
C ILE A 338 -10.40 2.43 14.71
N HIS A 339 -10.69 1.69 13.64
CA HIS A 339 -9.96 1.78 12.38
C HIS A 339 -10.02 3.19 11.78
N ILE A 340 -11.22 3.77 11.67
CA ILE A 340 -11.40 5.13 11.14
C ILE A 340 -10.77 6.18 12.05
N ALA A 341 -10.81 6.00 13.38
CA ALA A 341 -10.17 6.91 14.31
C ALA A 341 -8.64 6.96 14.11
N VAL A 342 -7.98 5.81 13.90
CA VAL A 342 -6.55 5.78 13.53
C VAL A 342 -6.33 6.51 12.21
N LEU A 343 -7.12 6.22 11.18
CA LEU A 343 -7.01 6.87 9.87
C LEU A 343 -7.32 8.37 9.88
N ASN A 344 -7.99 8.89 10.92
CA ASN A 344 -8.30 10.31 11.08
C ASN A 344 -7.22 11.05 11.87
N GLU A 345 -6.34 10.34 12.57
CA GLU A 345 -5.22 10.93 13.29
C GLU A 345 -4.15 11.44 12.31
N ASP A 346 -3.76 10.64 11.31
CA ASP A 346 -2.74 10.99 10.31
C ASP A 346 -3.12 10.58 8.87
N ALA A 347 -2.35 11.08 7.89
CA ALA A 347 -2.44 10.64 6.51
C ALA A 347 -1.87 9.22 6.44
N ILE A 348 -2.74 8.24 6.24
CA ILE A 348 -2.41 6.83 6.37
C ILE A 348 -2.96 6.05 5.17
N SER A 349 -2.08 5.23 4.61
CA SER A 349 -2.43 4.15 3.71
C SER A 349 -1.78 2.86 4.21
N GLY A 350 -2.46 1.74 4.07
CA GLY A 350 -1.97 0.45 4.51
C GLY A 350 -2.11 0.19 6.00
N MET A 351 -3.08 0.83 6.67
CA MET A 351 -3.48 0.41 8.01
C MET A 351 -4.30 -0.87 7.89
N SER A 352 -3.72 -2.00 8.27
CA SER A 352 -4.35 -3.29 8.05
C SER A 352 -5.15 -3.72 9.26
N PRO A 353 -6.43 -4.12 9.10
CA PRO A 353 -7.16 -4.80 10.17
C PRO A 353 -6.47 -6.07 10.68
N GLY A 354 -5.57 -6.66 9.88
CA GLY A 354 -4.84 -7.86 10.26
C GLY A 354 -5.73 -9.10 10.23
N ARG A 355 -5.60 -9.97 11.22
CA ARG A 355 -6.32 -11.26 11.27
C ARG A 355 -7.73 -11.10 11.86
N LEU A 356 -8.53 -10.25 11.23
CA LEU A 356 -9.85 -9.83 11.73
C LEU A 356 -10.79 -11.01 12.02
N GLY A 357 -10.74 -12.06 11.18
CA GLY A 357 -11.54 -13.28 11.37
C GLY A 357 -11.14 -14.11 12.60
N GLN A 358 -9.94 -13.92 13.14
CA GLN A 358 -9.50 -14.55 14.40
C GLN A 358 -9.75 -13.61 15.58
N VAL A 359 -9.55 -12.30 15.38
CA VAL A 359 -9.86 -11.25 16.38
C VAL A 359 -11.34 -11.27 16.78
N LEU A 360 -12.25 -11.40 15.81
CA LEU A 360 -13.70 -11.35 16.05
C LEU A 360 -14.34 -12.72 16.29
N TYR A 361 -13.58 -13.81 16.11
CA TYR A 361 -14.08 -15.18 16.32
C TYR A 361 -14.75 -15.38 17.70
N PRO A 362 -14.21 -14.86 18.82
CA PRO A 362 -14.82 -15.04 20.14
C PRO A 362 -16.26 -14.54 20.24
N TRP A 363 -16.57 -13.37 19.67
CA TRP A 363 -17.93 -12.84 19.67
C TRP A 363 -18.84 -13.58 18.68
N TRP A 364 -18.29 -13.91 17.51
CA TRP A 364 -19.04 -14.65 16.48
C TRP A 364 -19.46 -16.04 16.97
N GLU A 365 -18.53 -16.80 17.55
CA GLU A 365 -18.78 -18.13 18.11
C GLU A 365 -19.91 -18.09 19.16
N GLN A 366 -19.83 -17.16 20.11
CA GLN A 366 -20.83 -17.05 21.17
C GLN A 366 -22.19 -16.56 20.66
N ASP A 367 -22.24 -15.72 19.63
CA ASP A 367 -23.49 -15.30 19.00
C ASP A 367 -24.14 -16.43 18.20
N MET A 368 -23.34 -17.25 17.52
CA MET A 368 -23.82 -18.46 16.83
C MET A 368 -24.36 -19.49 17.83
N GLU A 369 -23.63 -19.77 18.91
CA GLU A 369 -24.08 -20.67 19.99
C GLU A 369 -25.39 -20.20 20.64
N ALA A 370 -25.55 -18.89 20.81
CA ALA A 370 -26.73 -18.30 21.43
C ALA A 370 -27.90 -18.08 20.45
N GLY A 371 -27.74 -18.39 19.16
CA GLY A 371 -28.76 -18.15 18.13
C GLY A 371 -29.05 -16.66 17.88
N ARG A 372 -28.14 -15.75 18.24
CA ARG A 372 -28.28 -14.30 17.98
C ARG A 372 -27.98 -13.95 16.52
N ILE A 373 -27.12 -14.72 15.87
CA ILE A 373 -26.75 -14.59 14.46
C ILE A 373 -26.76 -15.95 13.77
N ASP A 374 -26.82 -15.95 12.45
CA ASP A 374 -26.65 -17.12 11.59
C ASP A 374 -25.61 -16.82 10.49
N GLU A 375 -25.28 -17.81 9.65
CA GLU A 375 -24.27 -17.63 8.60
C GLU A 375 -24.65 -16.54 7.58
N GLU A 376 -25.92 -16.42 7.20
CA GLU A 376 -26.37 -15.46 6.20
C GLU A 376 -26.36 -14.02 6.73
N LYS A 377 -26.80 -13.79 7.98
CA LYS A 377 -26.65 -12.50 8.66
C LYS A 377 -25.20 -12.13 8.90
N THR A 378 -24.35 -13.12 9.20
CA THR A 378 -22.90 -12.90 9.31
C THR A 378 -22.35 -12.42 7.96
N ILE A 379 -22.70 -13.10 6.87
CA ILE A 379 -22.27 -12.72 5.52
C ILE A 379 -22.78 -11.32 5.18
N GLU A 380 -24.05 -10.98 5.42
CA GLU A 380 -24.57 -9.62 5.18
C GLU A 380 -23.73 -8.57 5.92
N LEU A 381 -23.46 -8.74 7.22
CA LEU A 381 -22.62 -7.81 7.97
C LEU A 381 -21.19 -7.69 7.40
N LEU A 382 -20.60 -8.81 6.99
CA LEU A 382 -19.27 -8.82 6.36
C LEU A 382 -19.29 -8.14 4.99
N GLU A 383 -20.33 -8.33 4.18
CA GLU A 383 -20.51 -7.62 2.90
C GLU A 383 -20.63 -6.11 3.13
N LEU A 384 -21.42 -5.67 4.12
CA LEU A 384 -21.52 -4.26 4.49
C LEU A 384 -20.17 -3.70 4.95
N HIS A 385 -19.42 -4.47 5.74
CA HIS A 385 -18.07 -4.10 6.15
C HIS A 385 -17.16 -3.90 4.93
N ARG A 386 -17.24 -4.75 3.89
CA ARG A 386 -16.51 -4.55 2.63
C ARG A 386 -16.86 -3.24 1.94
N VAL A 387 -18.14 -2.89 1.89
CA VAL A 387 -18.58 -1.59 1.34
C VAL A 387 -17.97 -0.43 2.13
N LYS A 388 -18.04 -0.47 3.47
CA LYS A 388 -17.48 0.58 4.34
C LYS A 388 -15.98 0.79 4.11
N PHE A 389 -15.21 -0.30 4.04
CA PHE A 389 -13.77 -0.25 3.78
C PHE A 389 -13.43 0.25 2.37
N THR A 390 -14.28 -0.06 1.39
CA THR A 390 -14.13 0.42 0.01
C THR A 390 -14.34 1.93 -0.10
N CYS A 391 -15.11 2.53 0.82
CA CYS A 391 -15.31 3.97 0.90
C CYS A 391 -14.13 4.76 1.52
N ILE A 392 -13.10 4.08 2.06
CA ILE A 392 -11.98 4.73 2.73
C ILE A 392 -11.03 5.35 1.69
N ASP A 393 -10.93 6.68 1.72
CA ASP A 393 -9.99 7.47 0.91
C ASP A 393 -8.87 8.11 1.74
N CYS A 394 -7.64 8.05 1.21
CA CYS A 394 -6.46 8.72 1.76
C CYS A 394 -6.20 10.02 0.99
N PHE A 395 -6.25 11.17 1.67
CA PHE A 395 -5.91 12.46 1.08
C PHE A 395 -4.40 12.70 1.17
N ALA A 396 -3.70 12.67 0.03
CA ALA A 396 -2.28 12.95 -0.11
C ALA A 396 -2.00 13.52 -1.52
N SER A 397 -0.73 13.82 -1.84
CA SER A 397 -0.32 14.36 -3.15
C SER A 397 -0.64 13.42 -4.31
N MET A 398 -0.62 13.96 -5.54
CA MET A 398 -0.98 13.17 -6.73
C MET A 398 0.00 12.02 -6.95
N GLY A 399 1.29 12.25 -6.75
CA GLY A 399 2.36 11.25 -6.81
C GLY A 399 2.12 10.09 -5.86
N VAL A 400 1.49 10.33 -4.72
CA VAL A 400 1.13 9.27 -3.76
C VAL A 400 -0.18 8.63 -4.15
N VAL A 401 -1.29 9.37 -4.14
CA VAL A 401 -2.62 8.79 -4.33
C VAL A 401 -2.80 8.16 -5.71
N GLY A 402 -2.08 8.65 -6.73
CA GLY A 402 -2.11 8.13 -8.10
C GLY A 402 -0.91 7.26 -8.39
N GLY A 403 0.28 7.85 -8.23
CA GLY A 403 1.54 7.28 -8.66
C GLY A 403 1.99 6.08 -7.81
N VAL A 404 1.55 6.00 -6.55
CA VAL A 404 1.80 4.84 -5.68
C VAL A 404 0.51 4.05 -5.49
N LEU A 405 -0.53 4.67 -4.93
CA LEU A 405 -1.70 3.98 -4.39
C LEU A 405 -2.78 3.64 -5.42
N SER A 406 -2.83 4.39 -6.53
CA SER A 406 -3.95 4.39 -7.49
C SER A 406 -5.32 4.40 -6.82
N GLY A 407 -5.44 5.21 -5.76
CA GLY A 407 -6.65 5.42 -4.98
C GLY A 407 -7.02 4.32 -3.99
N ASN A 408 -6.33 3.17 -3.94
CA ASN A 408 -6.55 2.15 -2.92
C ASN A 408 -5.91 2.58 -1.58
N THR A 409 -6.45 2.15 -0.45
CA THR A 409 -5.94 2.50 0.90
C THR A 409 -5.39 1.30 1.68
N PHE A 410 -5.28 0.14 1.03
CA PHE A 410 -4.52 -1.04 1.47
C PHE A 410 -4.92 -1.56 2.85
N ASN A 411 -6.21 -1.50 3.17
CA ASN A 411 -6.73 -2.06 4.41
C ASN A 411 -6.79 -3.59 4.27
N ASN A 412 -5.74 -4.29 4.71
CA ASN A 412 -5.53 -5.71 4.44
C ASN A 412 -6.02 -6.60 5.58
N VAL A 413 -6.84 -7.59 5.23
CA VAL A 413 -7.28 -8.65 6.13
C VAL A 413 -6.50 -9.92 5.81
N SER A 414 -5.62 -10.30 6.74
CA SER A 414 -4.88 -11.56 6.69
C SER A 414 -5.75 -12.72 7.19
N LEU A 415 -5.65 -13.89 6.57
CA LEU A 415 -6.46 -15.08 6.86
C LEU A 415 -5.56 -16.32 6.99
N GLY A 416 -5.99 -17.32 7.75
CA GLY A 416 -5.23 -18.54 7.97
C GLY A 416 -3.99 -18.33 8.84
N GLY A 417 -2.85 -18.86 8.42
CA GLY A 417 -1.62 -18.91 9.21
C GLY A 417 -1.69 -19.92 10.35
N LEU A 418 -0.89 -19.68 11.39
CA LEU A 418 -0.81 -20.55 12.56
C LEU A 418 -1.28 -19.85 13.84
N THR A 419 -1.83 -20.62 14.77
CA THR A 419 -2.11 -20.19 16.14
C THR A 419 -0.80 -20.02 16.91
N ARG A 420 -0.87 -19.44 18.11
CA ARG A 420 0.29 -19.27 19.01
C ARG A 420 1.08 -20.58 19.20
N ASP A 421 0.37 -21.68 19.42
CA ASP A 421 0.91 -23.03 19.61
C ASP A 421 1.26 -23.77 18.30
N GLY A 422 1.06 -23.14 17.14
CA GLY A 422 1.51 -23.66 15.84
C GLY A 422 0.53 -24.63 15.17
N GLN A 423 -0.75 -24.59 15.54
CA GLN A 423 -1.86 -25.29 14.87
C GLN A 423 -2.41 -24.41 13.73
N PRO A 424 -3.12 -24.97 12.73
CA PRO A 424 -3.77 -24.15 11.71
C PRO A 424 -4.77 -23.18 12.34
N ALA A 425 -4.68 -21.90 11.98
CA ALA A 425 -5.53 -20.85 12.56
C ALA A 425 -6.77 -20.50 11.71
N SER A 426 -6.94 -21.14 10.55
CA SER A 426 -8.14 -21.00 9.74
C SER A 426 -9.39 -21.39 10.52
N ASN A 427 -10.45 -20.60 10.42
CA ASN A 427 -11.69 -20.86 11.14
C ASN A 427 -12.93 -20.57 10.27
N LYS A 428 -14.11 -20.90 10.81
CA LYS A 428 -15.38 -20.77 10.08
C LYS A 428 -15.73 -19.31 9.75
N LEU A 429 -15.40 -18.34 10.61
CA LEU A 429 -15.62 -16.92 10.31
C LEU A 429 -14.75 -16.47 9.12
N GLU A 430 -13.50 -16.95 9.01
CA GLU A 430 -12.66 -16.66 7.84
C GLU A 430 -13.21 -17.25 6.53
N MET A 431 -13.86 -18.42 6.59
CA MET A 431 -14.60 -18.97 5.44
C MET A 431 -15.76 -18.06 5.01
N LEU A 432 -16.45 -17.44 5.97
CA LEU A 432 -17.53 -16.48 5.69
C LEU A 432 -16.98 -15.14 5.18
N ILE A 433 -15.79 -14.71 5.61
CA ILE A 433 -15.10 -13.55 5.03
C ILE A 433 -14.77 -13.79 3.55
N LEU A 434 -14.29 -14.98 3.21
CA LEU A 434 -14.07 -15.38 1.81
C LEU A 434 -15.38 -15.41 1.02
N GLU A 435 -16.45 -15.96 1.59
CA GLU A 435 -17.77 -15.97 0.93
C GLU A 435 -18.34 -14.56 0.73
N ALA A 436 -18.20 -13.66 1.71
CA ALA A 436 -18.61 -12.28 1.58
C ALA A 436 -17.85 -11.54 0.47
N ALA A 437 -16.57 -11.85 0.25
CA ALA A 437 -15.82 -11.31 -0.89
C ALA A 437 -16.27 -11.87 -2.24
N ILE A 438 -16.65 -13.16 -2.29
CA ILE A 438 -17.20 -13.79 -3.49
C ILE A 438 -18.56 -13.17 -3.88
N ARG A 439 -19.42 -12.91 -2.89
CA ARG A 439 -20.77 -12.36 -3.09
C ARG A 439 -20.77 -10.84 -3.31
N CYS A 440 -19.97 -10.11 -2.55
CA CYS A 440 -19.85 -8.65 -2.61
C CYS A 440 -18.45 -8.25 -3.12
N PRO A 441 -18.24 -8.35 -4.44
CA PRO A 441 -16.96 -8.02 -5.06
C PRO A 441 -16.66 -6.54 -4.90
N THR A 442 -15.62 -6.21 -4.13
CA THR A 442 -15.16 -4.84 -3.90
C THR A 442 -13.62 -4.77 -3.82
N PRO A 443 -13.00 -3.59 -4.05
CA PRO A 443 -11.56 -3.40 -3.90
C PRO A 443 -11.01 -3.69 -2.50
N GLN A 444 -11.81 -3.45 -1.45
CA GLN A 444 -11.36 -3.49 -0.06
C GLN A 444 -12.38 -4.13 0.91
N PRO A 445 -11.94 -4.63 2.07
CA PRO A 445 -10.54 -4.92 2.39
C PRO A 445 -9.99 -5.99 1.44
N THR A 446 -8.70 -5.85 1.10
CA THR A 446 -8.03 -6.91 0.36
C THR A 446 -7.79 -8.10 1.30
N LEU A 447 -7.81 -9.31 0.74
CA LEU A 447 -7.62 -10.54 1.52
C LEU A 447 -6.24 -11.13 1.23
N SER A 448 -5.58 -11.63 2.26
CA SER A 448 -4.24 -12.21 2.18
C SER A 448 -4.19 -13.54 2.94
N VAL A 449 -4.03 -14.66 2.25
CA VAL A 449 -3.83 -15.95 2.89
C VAL A 449 -2.38 -16.07 3.35
N LEU A 450 -2.19 -16.26 4.66
CA LEU A 450 -0.92 -16.66 5.24
C LEU A 450 -0.76 -18.18 5.05
N TYR A 451 -0.25 -18.56 3.88
CA TYR A 451 -0.11 -19.96 3.46
C TYR A 451 0.82 -20.72 4.40
N ASP A 452 0.33 -21.84 4.91
CA ASP A 452 1.09 -22.83 5.67
C ASP A 452 0.64 -24.23 5.24
N GLU A 453 1.55 -25.21 5.19
CA GLU A 453 1.24 -26.60 4.83
C GLU A 453 0.20 -27.23 5.77
N LYS A 454 0.06 -26.70 6.98
CA LYS A 454 -0.92 -27.18 7.97
C LYS A 454 -2.35 -26.71 7.69
N LEU A 455 -2.55 -25.73 6.82
CA LEU A 455 -3.88 -25.20 6.57
C LEU A 455 -4.78 -26.26 5.89
N PRO A 456 -6.05 -26.39 6.31
CA PRO A 456 -7.00 -27.31 5.71
C PRO A 456 -7.20 -27.09 4.20
N GLU A 457 -7.29 -28.19 3.44
CA GLU A 457 -7.49 -28.17 1.99
C GLU A 457 -8.77 -27.42 1.58
N ASP A 458 -9.85 -27.56 2.33
CA ASP A 458 -11.14 -26.91 2.05
C ASP A 458 -11.06 -25.40 2.20
N PHE A 459 -10.32 -24.90 3.20
CA PHE A 459 -10.03 -23.48 3.36
C PHE A 459 -9.20 -22.94 2.18
N LEU A 460 -8.15 -23.66 1.78
CA LEU A 460 -7.30 -23.26 0.65
C LEU A 460 -8.10 -23.26 -0.67
N LEU A 461 -8.94 -24.27 -0.90
CA LEU A 461 -9.82 -24.32 -2.08
C LEU A 461 -10.87 -23.21 -2.06
N LYS A 462 -11.37 -22.81 -0.89
CA LYS A 462 -12.27 -21.67 -0.75
C LYS A 462 -11.60 -20.34 -1.12
N ALA A 463 -10.35 -20.16 -0.71
CA ALA A 463 -9.55 -19.01 -1.12
C ALA A 463 -9.33 -18.99 -2.64
N ILE A 464 -9.08 -20.15 -3.26
CA ILE A 464 -8.97 -20.26 -4.72
C ILE A 464 -10.30 -19.97 -5.45
N GLU A 465 -11.44 -20.42 -4.91
CA GLU A 465 -12.78 -20.05 -5.43
C GLU A 465 -12.91 -18.52 -5.46
N CYS A 466 -12.46 -17.84 -4.39
CA CYS A 466 -12.44 -16.38 -4.34
C CYS A 466 -11.49 -15.77 -5.38
N CYS A 467 -10.27 -16.29 -5.56
CA CYS A 467 -9.39 -15.81 -6.64
C CYS A 467 -10.08 -15.88 -8.02
N LYS A 468 -10.79 -16.99 -8.30
CA LYS A 468 -11.47 -17.28 -9.58
C LYS A 468 -12.63 -16.34 -9.92
N THR A 469 -13.10 -15.53 -8.98
CA THR A 469 -14.00 -14.39 -9.26
C THR A 469 -13.32 -13.28 -10.07
N GLY A 470 -11.99 -13.34 -10.22
CA GLY A 470 -11.18 -12.33 -10.89
C GLY A 470 -11.01 -11.04 -10.08
N LEU A 471 -11.32 -11.06 -8.78
CA LEU A 471 -11.03 -9.96 -7.86
C LEU A 471 -9.53 -9.76 -7.61
N GLY A 472 -8.74 -10.79 -7.87
CA GLY A 472 -7.32 -10.85 -7.56
C GLY A 472 -6.99 -10.94 -6.06
N MET A 473 -7.99 -11.27 -5.25
CA MET A 473 -7.84 -11.63 -3.85
C MET A 473 -8.53 -12.98 -3.57
N PRO A 474 -8.07 -13.75 -2.57
CA PRO A 474 -6.90 -13.48 -1.75
C PRO A 474 -5.58 -13.50 -2.53
N ALA A 475 -4.64 -12.66 -2.10
CA ALA A 475 -3.24 -12.88 -2.37
C ALA A 475 -2.70 -13.98 -1.45
N TRP A 476 -1.57 -14.58 -1.80
CA TRP A 476 -0.97 -15.68 -1.06
C TRP A 476 0.39 -15.25 -0.58
N MET A 477 0.63 -15.33 0.74
CA MET A 477 1.90 -15.00 1.39
C MET A 477 2.42 -16.24 2.11
N ASN A 478 3.73 -16.44 2.09
CA ASN A 478 4.38 -17.59 2.68
C ASN A 478 4.58 -17.36 4.18
N ASN A 479 3.75 -18.02 5.00
CA ASN A 479 3.75 -17.83 6.44
C ASN A 479 5.11 -18.20 7.07
N ARG A 480 5.77 -19.26 6.57
CA ARG A 480 7.09 -19.68 7.05
C ARG A 480 8.15 -18.60 6.80
N VAL A 481 8.23 -18.10 5.57
CA VAL A 481 9.20 -17.06 5.19
C VAL A 481 8.97 -15.77 5.98
N ALA A 482 7.70 -15.39 6.20
CA ALA A 482 7.35 -14.25 7.03
C ALA A 482 7.83 -14.43 8.49
N ILE A 483 7.62 -15.61 9.08
CA ILE A 483 8.10 -15.95 10.44
C ILE A 483 9.62 -15.88 10.52
N GLU A 484 10.33 -16.42 9.51
CA GLU A 484 11.80 -16.39 9.43
C GLU A 484 12.33 -14.95 9.37
N PHE A 485 11.76 -14.11 8.50
CA PHE A 485 12.10 -12.68 8.44
C PHE A 485 11.88 -11.98 9.79
N LEU A 486 10.73 -12.21 10.42
CA LEU A 486 10.42 -11.56 11.69
C LEU A 486 11.38 -11.99 12.81
N CYS A 487 11.72 -13.27 12.89
CA CYS A 487 12.66 -13.78 13.88
C CYS A 487 14.06 -13.20 13.67
N ASP A 488 14.52 -13.06 12.43
CA ASP A 488 15.82 -12.46 12.11
C ASP A 488 15.84 -10.96 12.44
N GLN A 489 14.86 -10.20 11.94
CA GLN A 489 14.85 -8.74 12.07
C GLN A 489 14.52 -8.27 13.49
N TYR A 490 13.57 -8.91 14.16
CA TYR A 490 13.07 -8.48 15.47
C TYR A 490 13.59 -9.35 16.62
N GLY A 491 14.44 -10.34 16.34
CA GLY A 491 15.12 -11.15 17.36
C GLY A 491 15.86 -10.33 18.42
N PRO A 492 16.62 -9.27 18.04
CA PRO A 492 17.25 -8.36 19.01
C PRO A 492 16.25 -7.60 19.91
N GLU A 493 14.98 -7.52 19.53
CA GLU A 493 13.89 -6.94 20.31
C GLU A 493 13.03 -7.99 21.03
N GLY A 494 13.47 -9.26 21.05
CA GLY A 494 12.84 -10.36 21.78
C GLY A 494 11.80 -11.15 20.98
N MET A 495 11.74 -11.00 19.66
CA MET A 495 10.87 -11.82 18.82
C MET A 495 11.22 -13.31 18.97
N THR A 496 10.20 -14.13 19.21
CA THR A 496 10.31 -15.60 19.24
C THR A 496 9.49 -16.19 18.12
N VAL A 497 9.72 -17.46 17.76
CA VAL A 497 8.88 -18.15 16.75
C VAL A 497 7.41 -18.20 17.19
N GLU A 498 7.14 -18.34 18.48
CA GLU A 498 5.78 -18.34 19.02
C GLU A 498 5.07 -17.00 18.79
N GLU A 499 5.75 -15.90 19.13
CA GLU A 499 5.24 -14.54 18.94
C GLU A 499 5.15 -14.17 17.46
N ALA A 500 6.16 -14.56 16.70
CA ALA A 500 6.20 -14.42 15.25
C ALA A 500 5.11 -15.24 14.57
N ARG A 501 4.32 -16.11 15.20
CA ARG A 501 3.14 -16.70 14.54
C ARG A 501 1.96 -15.74 14.47
N ALA A 502 2.00 -14.63 15.21
CA ALA A 502 0.93 -13.63 15.20
C ALA A 502 0.87 -12.81 13.91
N ILE A 503 1.82 -12.99 12.96
CA ILE A 503 2.03 -12.12 11.79
C ILE A 503 0.74 -11.79 11.08
N ALA A 504 0.71 -10.57 10.58
CA ALA A 504 -0.22 -10.16 9.55
C ALA A 504 0.51 -9.24 8.59
N ILE A 505 -0.11 -9.02 7.44
CA ILE A 505 0.42 -8.14 6.42
C ILE A 505 -0.09 -6.72 6.71
N GLY A 506 0.84 -5.80 6.95
CA GLY A 506 0.61 -4.36 6.93
C GLY A 506 0.61 -3.89 5.48
N GLY A 507 -0.30 -2.98 5.13
CA GLY A 507 -0.50 -2.54 3.75
C GLY A 507 -0.65 -3.68 2.75
N CYS A 508 0.20 -3.69 1.72
CA CYS A 508 0.06 -4.59 0.60
C CYS A 508 0.74 -5.93 0.87
N LEU A 509 2.04 -5.91 1.21
CA LEU A 509 2.90 -7.07 1.47
C LEU A 509 3.84 -6.84 2.66
N GLU A 510 3.67 -5.75 3.41
CA GLU A 510 4.64 -5.33 4.41
C GLU A 510 4.49 -6.19 5.67
N THR A 511 5.30 -7.26 5.75
CA THR A 511 5.32 -8.21 6.86
C THR A 511 5.48 -7.46 8.18
N SER A 512 4.42 -7.47 8.99
CA SER A 512 4.34 -6.67 10.20
C SER A 512 4.41 -7.54 11.45
N PRO A 513 5.28 -7.19 12.43
CA PRO A 513 5.32 -7.90 13.68
C PRO A 513 4.04 -7.62 14.47
N CYS A 514 3.49 -8.68 15.02
CA CYS A 514 2.23 -8.71 15.78
C CYS A 514 2.49 -9.38 17.12
N ALA A 515 1.53 -9.30 18.03
CA ALA A 515 1.57 -9.91 19.34
C ALA A 515 0.32 -10.72 19.63
N TRP A 516 0.46 -11.73 20.49
CA TRP A 516 -0.66 -12.48 21.03
C TRP A 516 -1.20 -11.82 22.30
N HIS A 517 -2.52 -11.77 22.41
CA HIS A 517 -3.21 -11.22 23.58
C HIS A 517 -4.25 -12.21 24.13
N GLU A 518 -4.35 -12.29 25.45
CA GLU A 518 -5.42 -13.04 26.11
C GLU A 518 -6.66 -12.17 26.29
N LEU A 519 -7.73 -12.49 25.56
CA LEU A 519 -9.05 -11.87 25.66
C LEU A 519 -9.95 -12.71 26.56
N THR A 520 -10.68 -12.07 27.48
CA THR A 520 -11.75 -12.70 28.25
C THR A 520 -13.10 -12.15 27.81
N LEU A 521 -13.99 -13.04 27.35
CA LEU A 521 -15.35 -12.71 26.91
C LEU A 521 -16.34 -13.67 27.56
N ASN A 522 -17.27 -13.13 28.36
CA ASN A 522 -18.30 -13.90 29.08
C ASN A 522 -17.72 -15.08 29.90
N GLY A 523 -16.56 -14.87 30.54
CA GLY A 523 -15.89 -15.87 31.37
C GLY A 523 -15.05 -16.91 30.61
N ARG A 524 -15.07 -16.91 29.26
CA ARG A 524 -14.18 -17.74 28.43
C ARG A 524 -12.94 -16.93 28.02
N LYS A 525 -11.78 -17.60 27.99
CA LYS A 525 -10.51 -17.01 27.54
C LYS A 525 -10.20 -17.41 26.10
N TYR A 526 -9.70 -16.47 25.32
CA TYR A 526 -9.28 -16.62 23.93
C TYR A 526 -7.90 -16.01 23.75
N VAL A 527 -7.14 -16.50 22.78
CA VAL A 527 -5.87 -15.87 22.36
C VAL A 527 -6.09 -15.27 20.98
N ILE A 528 -5.97 -13.94 20.87
CA ILE A 528 -6.17 -13.22 19.62
C ILE A 528 -4.90 -12.45 19.21
N PRO A 529 -4.62 -12.34 17.90
CA PRO A 529 -3.48 -11.58 17.40
C PRO A 529 -3.81 -10.08 17.28
N GLY A 530 -2.80 -9.22 17.30
CA GLY A 530 -2.92 -7.81 16.96
C GLY A 530 -1.56 -7.21 16.61
N GLY A 531 -1.52 -6.11 15.86
CA GLY A 531 -0.24 -5.48 15.51
C GLY A 531 0.59 -5.09 16.72
N ALA A 532 1.92 -5.11 16.60
CA ALA A 532 2.86 -4.78 17.67
C ALA A 532 4.07 -3.95 17.20
N GLY A 533 4.21 -3.76 15.89
CA GLY A 533 5.26 -2.96 15.26
C GLY A 533 4.87 -1.53 14.94
N GLN A 534 5.91 -0.71 14.77
CA GLN A 534 5.84 0.60 14.10
C GLN A 534 5.48 0.44 12.61
N PRO A 535 5.20 1.53 11.88
CA PRO A 535 5.10 1.53 10.42
C PRO A 535 6.24 0.71 9.79
N THR A 536 5.89 -0.25 8.93
CA THR A 536 6.86 -1.22 8.39
C THR A 536 7.24 -0.95 6.93
N SER A 537 6.89 0.24 6.41
CA SER A 537 7.35 0.78 5.11
C SER A 537 7.46 2.29 5.14
N VAL A 538 8.53 2.70 5.81
CA VAL A 538 8.95 4.07 6.06
C VAL A 538 10.47 4.11 6.15
N GLY A 539 11.08 5.27 5.90
CA GLY A 539 12.53 5.42 5.82
C GLY A 539 12.92 5.86 4.43
N VAL A 540 13.58 4.99 3.66
CA VAL A 540 13.96 5.27 2.28
C VAL A 540 12.90 4.69 1.35
N HIS A 541 12.07 5.56 0.79
CA HIS A 541 11.03 5.15 -0.17
C HIS A 541 11.60 4.69 -1.51
N PHE A 542 10.73 4.15 -2.35
CA PHE A 542 11.06 3.51 -3.63
C PHE A 542 12.23 4.17 -4.35
N ILE A 543 13.33 3.43 -4.50
CA ILE A 543 14.47 3.78 -5.34
C ILE A 543 14.27 3.13 -6.72
N SER A 544 14.39 3.94 -7.77
CA SER A 544 14.30 3.52 -9.17
C SER A 544 15.61 2.85 -9.61
N ASN A 545 15.70 1.53 -9.50
CA ASN A 545 16.91 0.78 -9.87
C ASN A 545 17.34 1.05 -11.33
N PRO A 546 16.44 1.04 -12.33
CA PRO A 546 16.84 1.32 -13.71
C PRO A 546 17.33 2.77 -13.91
N LYS A 547 16.78 3.75 -13.17
CA LYS A 547 17.25 5.14 -13.26
C LYS A 547 18.62 5.33 -12.64
N VAL A 548 18.94 4.63 -11.54
CA VAL A 548 20.31 4.63 -10.98
C VAL A 548 21.29 4.04 -12.00
N LEU A 549 20.93 2.93 -12.65
CA LEU A 549 21.76 2.33 -13.71
C LEU A 549 21.91 3.26 -14.92
N GLU A 550 20.85 3.95 -15.35
CA GLU A 550 20.94 4.98 -16.39
C GLU A 550 21.98 6.04 -16.03
N LEU A 551 21.97 6.53 -14.79
CA LEU A 551 22.92 7.55 -14.34
C LEU A 551 24.36 7.03 -14.23
N VAL A 552 24.57 5.75 -13.94
CA VAL A 552 25.91 5.13 -14.08
C VAL A 552 26.35 5.16 -15.54
N LEU A 553 25.47 4.81 -16.47
CA LEU A 553 25.82 4.83 -17.90
C LEU A 553 26.19 6.24 -18.37
N PHE A 554 25.55 7.28 -17.84
CA PHE A 554 25.76 8.68 -18.22
C PHE A 554 26.52 9.50 -17.19
N ASN A 555 27.40 8.87 -16.39
CA ASN A 555 28.35 9.56 -15.51
C ASN A 555 27.68 10.57 -14.55
N GLY A 556 26.56 10.17 -13.97
CA GLY A 556 25.74 10.93 -13.02
C GLY A 556 24.78 11.95 -13.65
N TYR A 557 24.76 12.08 -14.99
CA TYR A 557 23.97 13.10 -15.69
C TYR A 557 22.61 12.58 -16.15
N ASP A 558 21.54 13.23 -15.72
CA ASP A 558 20.17 12.95 -16.14
C ASP A 558 19.84 13.69 -17.44
N HIS A 559 19.91 12.98 -18.57
CA HIS A 559 19.58 13.54 -19.88
C HIS A 559 18.09 13.91 -20.05
N ARG A 560 17.18 13.38 -19.21
CA ARG A 560 15.76 13.76 -19.25
C ARG A 560 15.56 15.20 -18.74
N THR A 561 16.30 15.57 -17.69
CA THR A 561 16.13 16.86 -17.00
C THR A 561 17.26 17.84 -17.30
N GLY A 562 18.35 17.39 -17.91
CA GLY A 562 19.54 18.19 -18.15
C GLY A 562 20.37 18.47 -16.89
N THR A 563 20.19 17.66 -15.83
CA THR A 563 20.76 17.92 -14.50
C THR A 563 21.86 16.91 -14.16
N GLN A 564 22.99 17.40 -13.65
CA GLN A 564 24.02 16.55 -13.03
C GLN A 564 23.55 16.14 -11.63
N VAL A 565 23.05 14.90 -11.50
CA VAL A 565 22.48 14.38 -10.25
C VAL A 565 23.59 14.01 -9.28
N TYR A 566 24.37 12.99 -9.64
CA TYR A 566 25.53 12.54 -8.87
C TYR A 566 26.78 13.26 -9.34
N GLU A 567 27.81 13.34 -8.49
CA GLU A 567 29.13 13.71 -8.99
C GLU A 567 29.59 12.68 -10.03
N PRO A 568 30.20 13.11 -11.15
CA PRO A 568 30.64 12.19 -12.18
C PRO A 568 31.65 11.18 -11.63
N HIS A 569 31.36 9.88 -11.76
CA HIS A 569 32.28 8.83 -11.32
C HIS A 569 33.59 8.82 -12.15
N ASN A 570 33.57 9.37 -13.37
CA ASN A 570 34.71 9.50 -14.31
C ASN A 570 35.44 8.19 -14.65
N LYS A 571 34.88 7.06 -14.25
CA LYS A 571 35.29 5.71 -14.65
C LYS A 571 34.94 5.49 -16.12
N LYS A 572 35.86 4.87 -16.87
CA LYS A 572 35.63 4.47 -18.26
C LYS A 572 34.65 3.30 -18.41
N LEU A 573 34.50 2.50 -17.34
CA LEU A 573 33.67 1.29 -17.32
C LEU A 573 34.17 0.26 -18.34
N GLU A 574 35.47 -0.06 -18.29
CA GLU A 574 36.13 -1.01 -19.21
C GLU A 574 35.74 -2.47 -18.91
N THR A 575 35.23 -2.74 -17.71
CA THR A 575 34.74 -4.05 -17.26
C THR A 575 33.31 -3.98 -16.71
N PHE A 576 32.62 -5.12 -16.68
CA PHE A 576 31.29 -5.20 -16.09
C PHE A 576 31.36 -4.93 -14.57
N GLU A 577 32.42 -5.38 -13.92
CA GLU A 577 32.67 -5.18 -12.50
C GLU A 577 32.80 -3.69 -12.18
N GLU A 578 33.50 -2.90 -13.00
CA GLU A 578 33.56 -1.45 -12.82
C GLU A 578 32.19 -0.77 -12.89
N LEU A 579 31.32 -1.22 -13.81
CA LEU A 579 29.94 -0.74 -13.94
C LEU A 579 29.11 -1.13 -12.73
N TRP A 580 29.24 -2.39 -12.28
CA TRP A 580 28.53 -2.88 -11.10
C TRP A 580 28.96 -2.14 -9.82
N GLU A 581 30.26 -1.90 -9.62
CA GLU A 581 30.75 -1.10 -8.50
C GLU A 581 30.28 0.36 -8.59
N ALA A 582 30.20 0.95 -9.78
CA ALA A 582 29.66 2.31 -9.94
C ALA A 582 28.15 2.37 -9.62
N PHE A 583 27.38 1.33 -9.98
CA PHE A 583 25.99 1.20 -9.59
C PHE A 583 25.81 1.12 -8.08
N LYS A 584 26.56 0.24 -7.42
CA LYS A 584 26.51 0.10 -5.96
C LYS A 584 26.90 1.40 -5.25
N ASP A 585 27.92 2.10 -5.74
CA ASP A 585 28.36 3.39 -5.19
C ASP A 585 27.26 4.47 -5.28
N TYR A 586 26.67 4.69 -6.45
CA TYR A 586 25.56 5.65 -6.58
C TYR A 586 24.35 5.25 -5.74
N TYR A 587 24.02 3.96 -5.68
CA TYR A 587 22.93 3.48 -4.85
C TYR A 587 23.17 3.70 -3.35
N GLU A 588 24.36 3.36 -2.85
CA GLU A 588 24.74 3.59 -1.44
C GLU A 588 24.77 5.09 -1.10
N GLN A 589 25.16 5.97 -2.04
CA GLN A 589 25.03 7.42 -1.89
C GLN A 589 23.55 7.85 -1.81
N THR A 590 22.67 7.31 -2.66
CA THR A 590 21.23 7.56 -2.61
C THR A 590 20.65 7.18 -1.24
N VAL A 591 20.90 5.95 -0.79
CA VAL A 591 20.38 5.43 0.48
C VAL A 591 20.92 6.23 1.65
N ASN A 592 22.22 6.53 1.69
CA ASN A 592 22.84 7.32 2.75
C ASN A 592 22.18 8.71 2.89
N CYS A 593 22.02 9.41 1.77
CA CYS A 593 21.44 10.73 1.73
C CYS A 593 19.97 10.72 2.18
N LEU A 594 19.18 9.80 1.62
CA LEU A 594 17.76 9.68 1.94
C LEU A 594 17.52 9.19 3.37
N ALA A 595 18.29 8.24 3.89
CA ALA A 595 18.13 7.75 5.25
C ALA A 595 18.32 8.88 6.27
N LYS A 596 19.35 9.73 6.09
CA LYS A 596 19.59 10.90 6.96
C LYS A 596 18.43 11.91 6.90
N CYS A 597 18.00 12.29 5.69
CA CYS A 597 16.92 13.28 5.52
C CYS A 597 15.58 12.74 6.05
N ASN A 598 15.20 11.51 5.70
CA ASN A 598 13.95 10.91 6.14
C ASN A 598 13.95 10.62 7.66
N ASN A 599 15.10 10.30 8.27
CA ASN A 599 15.22 10.22 9.72
C ASN A 599 14.86 11.55 10.39
N ILE A 600 15.31 12.68 9.83
CA ILE A 600 14.94 14.02 10.34
C ILE A 600 13.44 14.26 10.18
N GLN A 601 12.87 13.95 9.01
CA GLN A 601 11.43 14.13 8.77
C GLN A 601 10.58 13.32 9.78
N HIS A 602 10.90 12.04 9.99
CA HIS A 602 10.24 11.18 10.96
C HIS A 602 10.49 11.61 12.41
N ASP A 603 11.68 12.14 12.70
CA ASP A 603 12.01 12.66 14.03
C ASP A 603 11.20 13.92 14.35
N ILE A 604 11.00 14.80 13.36
CA ILE A 604 10.10 15.94 13.47
C ILE A 604 8.66 15.44 13.67
N TRP A 605 8.16 14.53 12.83
CA TRP A 605 6.82 13.97 12.98
C TRP A 605 6.59 13.41 14.39
N ARG A 606 7.49 12.55 14.90
CA ARG A 606 7.31 11.94 16.22
C ARG A 606 7.41 12.93 17.39
N LYS A 607 7.97 14.14 17.16
CA LYS A 607 8.12 15.18 18.20
C LYS A 607 6.96 16.17 18.22
N VAL A 608 6.43 16.55 17.05
CA VAL A 608 5.40 17.60 16.95
C VAL A 608 4.02 17.07 16.56
N ASN A 609 3.94 15.83 16.06
CA ASN A 609 2.72 15.20 15.57
C ASN A 609 2.72 13.67 15.81
N MET A 610 3.12 13.23 17.01
CA MET A 610 3.11 11.82 17.35
C MET A 610 1.70 11.21 17.28
N ALA A 611 1.64 9.91 16.99
CA ALA A 611 0.43 9.13 17.17
C ALA A 611 0.11 8.99 18.67
N ILE A 612 -1.12 9.25 19.06
CA ILE A 612 -1.66 9.06 20.40
C ILE A 612 -2.65 7.91 20.38
N PHE A 613 -3.61 7.96 19.45
CA PHE A 613 -4.64 6.94 19.37
C PHE A 613 -4.08 5.61 18.87
N ASN A 614 -3.29 5.59 17.79
CA ASN A 614 -2.64 4.33 17.39
C ASN A 614 -1.65 3.83 18.47
N SER A 615 -0.98 4.75 19.17
CA SER A 615 -0.07 4.37 20.27
C SER A 615 -0.78 3.63 21.38
N LEU A 616 -1.94 4.08 21.85
CA LEU A 616 -2.66 3.38 22.93
C LEU A 616 -3.08 1.96 22.52
N LEU A 617 -3.30 1.73 21.22
CA LEU A 617 -3.69 0.43 20.70
C LEU A 617 -2.51 -0.54 20.64
N LYS A 618 -1.27 -0.04 20.54
CA LYS A 618 -0.11 -0.89 20.27
C LYS A 618 0.57 -1.35 21.57
N PRO A 619 0.77 -2.67 21.76
CA PRO A 619 1.64 -3.14 22.83
C PRO A 619 3.07 -2.64 22.59
N ASP A 620 3.80 -2.14 23.58
CA ASP A 620 3.48 -2.12 25.03
C ASP A 620 3.26 -0.67 25.54
N CYS A 621 2.71 0.21 24.70
CA CYS A 621 2.58 1.64 24.99
C CYS A 621 1.85 1.94 26.30
N LEU A 622 0.69 1.33 26.51
CA LEU A 622 -0.11 1.52 27.73
C LEU A 622 0.57 0.96 28.99
N GLU A 623 1.42 -0.04 28.85
CA GLU A 623 2.17 -0.61 29.97
C GLU A 623 3.36 0.28 30.33
N LYS A 624 4.12 0.71 29.32
CA LYS A 624 5.32 1.54 29.47
C LYS A 624 4.99 3.01 29.77
N GLY A 625 3.82 3.49 29.36
CA GLY A 625 3.45 4.90 29.42
C GLY A 625 4.13 5.75 28.33
N HIS A 626 4.47 5.15 27.19
CA HIS A 626 5.19 5.83 26.13
C HIS A 626 4.44 5.70 24.80
N HIS A 627 4.35 6.80 24.04
CA HIS A 627 3.84 6.77 22.67
C HIS A 627 4.89 6.25 21.68
N ILE A 628 4.49 6.12 20.40
CA ILE A 628 5.32 5.64 19.29
C ILE A 628 6.72 6.29 19.25
N GLY A 629 6.77 7.63 19.33
CA GLY A 629 8.03 8.38 19.28
C GLY A 629 9.03 8.08 20.41
N HIS A 630 8.57 7.50 21.52
CA HIS A 630 9.38 7.14 22.68
C HIS A 630 9.59 5.62 22.79
N LEU A 631 9.54 4.91 21.65
CA LEU A 631 9.73 3.45 21.57
C LEU A 631 8.73 2.66 22.45
N GLY A 632 7.51 3.18 22.59
CA GLY A 632 6.45 2.50 23.34
C GLY A 632 6.04 1.16 22.72
N TYR A 633 6.14 1.04 21.40
CA TYR A 633 5.75 -0.16 20.66
C TYR A 633 6.72 -1.30 21.00
N ARG A 634 6.26 -2.55 20.92
CA ARG A 634 7.08 -3.72 21.23
C ARG A 634 8.24 -3.87 20.24
N TYR A 635 7.97 -3.65 18.96
CA TYR A 635 8.93 -3.81 17.88
C TYR A 635 9.14 -2.50 17.11
N ASN A 636 10.38 -2.04 17.03
CA ASN A 636 10.74 -0.71 16.51
C ASN A 636 11.81 -0.75 15.41
N ALA A 637 12.42 -1.91 15.13
CA ALA A 637 13.34 -2.11 14.01
C ALA A 637 12.61 -2.26 12.66
N THR A 638 11.71 -1.32 12.34
CA THR A 638 10.71 -1.42 11.25
C THR A 638 10.99 -0.56 10.01
N PHE A 639 12.00 0.32 10.04
CA PHE A 639 12.31 1.18 8.90
C PHE A 639 13.04 0.40 7.81
N ASN A 640 12.86 0.79 6.56
CA ASN A 640 13.34 0.02 5.41
C ASN A 640 13.84 0.88 4.25
N VAL A 641 14.36 0.19 3.23
CA VAL A 641 14.71 0.71 1.92
C VAL A 641 13.84 0.01 0.89
N GLU A 642 13.04 0.78 0.17
CA GLU A 642 12.13 0.28 -0.86
C GLU A 642 12.81 0.30 -2.23
N SER A 643 12.77 -0.81 -2.98
CA SER A 643 13.27 -0.87 -4.36
C SER A 643 12.14 -0.94 -5.38
N CYS A 644 12.32 -0.37 -6.57
CA CYS A 644 11.40 -0.52 -7.70
C CYS A 644 12.16 -0.74 -9.03
N GLY A 645 11.56 -1.54 -9.93
CA GLY A 645 12.14 -1.83 -11.24
C GLY A 645 13.31 -2.82 -11.20
N THR A 646 13.37 -3.68 -10.18
CA THR A 646 14.44 -4.69 -9.98
C THR A 646 14.69 -5.50 -11.25
N ILE A 647 13.62 -6.05 -11.85
CA ILE A 647 13.76 -6.94 -13.01
C ILE A 647 14.24 -6.21 -14.28
N ASN A 648 13.84 -4.95 -14.51
CA ASN A 648 14.39 -4.18 -15.63
C ASN A 648 15.89 -3.90 -15.43
N MET A 649 16.32 -3.61 -14.20
CA MET A 649 17.73 -3.44 -13.88
C MET A 649 18.50 -4.75 -14.10
N VAL A 650 18.02 -5.88 -13.57
CA VAL A 650 18.66 -7.20 -13.76
C VAL A 650 18.77 -7.55 -15.25
N ASN A 651 17.68 -7.41 -16.00
CA ASN A 651 17.68 -7.68 -17.45
C ASN A 651 18.63 -6.74 -18.22
N SER A 652 18.75 -5.48 -17.78
CA SER A 652 19.64 -4.50 -18.41
C SER A 652 21.10 -4.83 -18.13
N LEU A 653 21.44 -5.20 -16.88
CA LEU A 653 22.77 -5.67 -16.51
C LEU A 653 23.14 -6.94 -17.31
N ALA A 654 22.22 -7.89 -17.46
CA ALA A 654 22.45 -9.09 -18.27
C ALA A 654 22.74 -8.77 -19.75
N ALA A 655 21.96 -7.86 -20.34
CA ALA A 655 22.16 -7.41 -21.71
C ALA A 655 23.50 -6.69 -21.89
N ILE A 656 23.84 -5.76 -20.99
CA ILE A 656 25.12 -5.05 -21.01
C ILE A 656 26.28 -6.04 -20.86
N LYS A 657 26.24 -6.91 -19.84
CA LYS A 657 27.27 -7.92 -19.59
C LYS A 657 27.51 -8.79 -20.81
N LYS A 658 26.44 -9.30 -21.42
CA LYS A 658 26.53 -10.20 -22.57
C LYS A 658 27.05 -9.49 -23.81
N LEU A 659 26.39 -8.40 -24.20
CA LEU A 659 26.59 -7.78 -25.51
C LEU A 659 27.81 -6.87 -25.56
N VAL A 660 28.18 -6.22 -24.45
CA VAL A 660 29.30 -5.27 -24.38
C VAL A 660 30.57 -5.93 -23.85
N TYR A 661 30.50 -6.71 -22.77
CA TYR A 661 31.69 -7.19 -22.08
C TYR A 661 32.09 -8.63 -22.48
N ASP A 662 31.14 -9.56 -22.49
CA ASP A 662 31.42 -10.98 -22.77
C ASP A 662 31.61 -11.23 -24.28
N GLU A 663 30.66 -10.80 -25.12
CA GLU A 663 30.70 -11.00 -26.58
C GLU A 663 31.35 -9.84 -27.34
N LYS A 664 31.45 -8.66 -26.73
CA LYS A 664 32.00 -7.44 -27.35
C LYS A 664 31.39 -7.13 -28.71
N LYS A 665 30.10 -7.42 -28.86
CA LYS A 665 29.32 -7.16 -30.08
C LYS A 665 29.11 -5.67 -30.30
N TYR A 666 29.00 -4.92 -29.21
CA TYR A 666 28.89 -3.46 -29.18
C TYR A 666 29.85 -2.88 -28.17
N THR A 667 30.31 -1.66 -28.40
CA THR A 667 30.94 -0.83 -27.39
C THR A 667 29.89 -0.25 -26.44
N LEU A 668 30.33 0.17 -25.25
CA LEU A 668 29.44 0.85 -24.30
C LEU A 668 28.89 2.16 -24.88
N ASP A 669 29.69 2.87 -25.69
CA ASP A 669 29.29 4.13 -26.31
C ASP A 669 28.23 3.94 -27.40
N GLU A 670 28.32 2.87 -28.21
CA GLU A 670 27.25 2.51 -29.16
C GLU A 670 25.93 2.20 -28.44
N LEU A 671 25.99 1.49 -27.31
CA LEU A 671 24.80 1.22 -26.50
C LEU A 671 24.23 2.50 -25.86
N ARG A 672 25.08 3.40 -25.36
CA ARG A 672 24.67 4.72 -24.85
C ARG A 672 23.99 5.56 -25.92
N GLU A 673 24.54 5.61 -27.14
CA GLU A 673 23.93 6.32 -28.26
C GLU A 673 22.54 5.73 -28.58
N ALA A 674 22.42 4.40 -28.62
CA ALA A 674 21.17 3.72 -28.87
C ALA A 674 20.11 4.03 -27.79
N ILE A 675 20.51 4.05 -26.50
CA ILE A 675 19.64 4.42 -25.39
C ILE A 675 19.14 5.87 -25.52
N LEU A 676 20.04 6.82 -25.78
CA LEU A 676 19.68 8.25 -25.93
C LEU A 676 18.74 8.47 -27.12
N ALA A 677 18.94 7.73 -28.20
CA ALA A 677 18.07 7.78 -29.36
C ALA A 677 16.79 6.92 -29.19
N ASN A 678 16.55 6.37 -28.00
CA ASN A 678 15.41 5.51 -27.69
C ASN A 678 15.26 4.36 -28.71
N PHE A 679 16.40 3.79 -29.14
CA PHE A 679 16.51 2.76 -30.18
C PHE A 679 15.81 3.11 -31.50
N GLY A 680 15.68 4.41 -31.80
CA GLY A 680 15.01 4.91 -32.99
C GLY A 680 13.47 4.85 -32.92
N PHE A 681 12.90 4.77 -31.71
CA PHE A 681 11.45 4.81 -31.49
C PHE A 681 11.01 6.16 -30.91
N LYS A 682 9.73 6.46 -31.08
CA LYS A 682 9.06 7.51 -30.31
C LYS A 682 8.98 7.11 -28.84
N THR A 683 8.92 8.10 -27.97
CA THR A 683 8.73 7.90 -26.52
C THR A 683 7.28 7.50 -26.22
N ALA A 684 7.05 6.90 -25.05
CA ALA A 684 5.71 6.50 -24.62
C ALA A 684 4.69 7.66 -24.60
N GLU A 685 5.14 8.87 -24.25
CA GLU A 685 4.27 10.05 -24.23
C GLU A 685 3.91 10.54 -25.63
N GLU A 686 4.84 10.50 -26.60
CA GLU A 686 4.55 10.83 -28.01
C GLU A 686 3.55 9.85 -28.63
N VAL A 687 3.57 8.57 -28.21
CA VAL A 687 2.65 7.53 -28.69
C VAL A 687 1.32 7.53 -27.93
N GLY A 688 1.32 7.96 -26.66
CA GLY A 688 0.18 7.82 -25.75
C GLY A 688 -0.04 6.38 -25.25
N SER A 689 1.02 5.55 -25.23
CA SER A 689 0.97 4.18 -24.74
C SER A 689 2.12 3.78 -23.81
N TYR A 690 1.71 3.13 -22.72
CA TYR A 690 2.42 2.59 -21.55
C TYR A 690 3.33 1.38 -21.77
N SER A 691 3.04 0.63 -22.84
CA SER A 691 3.56 -0.71 -23.05
C SER A 691 4.52 -0.77 -24.24
N LEU A 692 5.47 -1.70 -24.16
CA LEU A 692 6.52 -1.85 -25.16
C LEU A 692 5.96 -2.17 -26.57
N ALA A 693 4.93 -3.03 -26.66
CA ALA A 693 4.39 -3.50 -27.94
C ALA A 693 3.85 -2.39 -28.86
N MET A 694 3.32 -1.32 -28.27
CA MET A 694 2.60 -0.28 -29.00
C MET A 694 3.51 0.85 -29.49
N GLN A 695 4.79 0.84 -29.14
CA GLN A 695 5.71 1.92 -29.49
C GLN A 695 5.98 1.97 -31.00
N GLU A 696 6.09 3.19 -31.52
CA GLU A 696 6.18 3.49 -32.95
C GLU A 696 7.61 3.84 -33.37
N LYS A 697 8.08 3.26 -34.46
CA LYS A 697 9.40 3.56 -35.03
C LYS A 697 9.45 4.98 -35.62
N ARG A 698 10.58 5.68 -35.49
CA ARG A 698 10.90 6.93 -36.20
C ARG A 698 11.38 6.61 -37.63
N GLU A 699 11.26 7.58 -38.53
CA GLU A 699 11.64 7.41 -39.95
C GLU A 699 13.14 7.08 -40.15
N ASP A 700 14.01 7.57 -39.27
CA ASP A 700 15.47 7.34 -39.27
C ASP A 700 15.93 6.31 -38.23
N GLY A 701 15.00 5.57 -37.62
CA GLY A 701 15.28 4.71 -36.48
C GLY A 701 15.93 3.37 -36.82
N GLU A 702 15.97 2.98 -38.10
CA GLU A 702 16.41 1.64 -38.55
C GLU A 702 17.87 1.33 -38.18
N LYS A 703 18.72 2.36 -38.03
CA LYS A 703 20.13 2.17 -37.64
C LYS A 703 20.32 1.46 -36.29
N TYR A 704 19.32 1.52 -35.40
CA TYR A 704 19.37 0.88 -34.09
C TYR A 704 18.66 -0.49 -34.03
N ASP A 705 18.13 -0.98 -35.15
CA ASP A 705 17.33 -2.22 -35.17
C ASP A 705 18.08 -3.43 -34.64
N GLN A 706 19.34 -3.57 -35.03
CA GLN A 706 20.14 -4.74 -34.68
C GLN A 706 20.47 -4.73 -33.18
N ILE A 707 21.00 -3.62 -32.67
CA ILE A 707 21.31 -3.49 -31.24
C ILE A 707 20.07 -3.60 -30.36
N HIS A 708 18.93 -3.04 -30.77
CA HIS A 708 17.67 -3.18 -30.05
C HIS A 708 17.18 -4.63 -30.03
N SER A 709 17.23 -5.31 -31.18
CA SER A 709 16.86 -6.73 -31.28
C SER A 709 17.73 -7.60 -30.39
N ASP A 710 19.04 -7.34 -30.35
CA ASP A 710 19.98 -8.08 -29.50
C ASP A 710 19.73 -7.81 -28.01
N CYS A 711 19.43 -6.56 -27.64
CA CYS A 711 19.02 -6.19 -26.28
C CYS A 711 17.76 -6.96 -25.85
N LEU A 712 16.74 -7.04 -26.71
CA LEU A 712 15.51 -7.79 -26.46
C LEU A 712 15.73 -9.31 -26.34
N LEU A 713 16.69 -9.85 -27.10
CA LEU A 713 17.02 -11.28 -27.14
C LEU A 713 18.05 -11.72 -26.10
N ALA A 714 18.79 -10.79 -25.48
CA ALA A 714 19.68 -11.12 -24.38
C ALA A 714 18.92 -11.87 -23.26
N PRO A 715 19.59 -12.72 -22.45
CA PRO A 715 18.97 -13.46 -21.36
C PRO A 715 18.04 -12.59 -20.51
N LYS A 716 16.83 -13.11 -20.22
CA LYS A 716 15.80 -12.42 -19.45
C LYS A 716 15.38 -13.25 -18.25
N TYR A 717 15.28 -12.59 -17.10
CA TYR A 717 14.72 -13.15 -15.88
C TYR A 717 13.34 -13.79 -16.12
N GLY A 718 13.02 -14.82 -15.35
CA GLY A 718 11.74 -15.52 -15.41
C GLY A 718 11.74 -16.73 -16.35
N ASN A 719 12.92 -17.15 -16.81
CA ASN A 719 13.12 -18.23 -17.77
C ASN A 719 13.96 -19.39 -17.25
N ALA A 720 14.31 -19.39 -15.95
CA ALA A 720 15.28 -20.31 -15.35
C ALA A 720 16.62 -20.33 -16.10
N ASP A 721 17.08 -19.14 -16.51
CA ASP A 721 18.36 -18.96 -17.21
C ASP A 721 19.43 -18.54 -16.18
N PRO A 722 20.41 -19.42 -15.88
CA PRO A 722 21.42 -19.15 -14.87
C PRO A 722 22.24 -17.88 -15.11
N TYR A 723 22.35 -17.42 -16.36
CA TYR A 723 23.13 -16.23 -16.70
C TYR A 723 22.54 -14.97 -16.04
N VAL A 724 21.26 -14.70 -16.28
CA VAL A 724 20.55 -13.54 -15.71
C VAL A 724 20.13 -13.77 -14.26
N ASP A 725 19.81 -15.02 -13.90
CA ASP A 725 19.40 -15.35 -12.53
C ASP A 725 20.57 -15.23 -11.53
N SER A 726 21.82 -15.45 -11.98
CA SER A 726 23.00 -15.19 -11.14
C SER A 726 23.20 -13.70 -10.81
N ILE A 727 22.84 -12.81 -11.74
CA ILE A 727 22.88 -11.35 -11.52
C ILE A 727 21.81 -10.95 -10.51
N LEU A 728 20.60 -11.55 -10.58
CA LEU A 728 19.58 -11.35 -9.55
C LEU A 728 20.10 -11.82 -8.19
N ALA A 729 20.65 -13.03 -8.09
CA ALA A 729 21.17 -13.56 -6.84
C ALA A 729 22.25 -12.65 -6.22
N GLU A 730 23.18 -12.14 -7.03
CA GLU A 730 24.21 -11.20 -6.58
C GLU A 730 23.62 -9.85 -6.13
N TYR A 731 22.66 -9.31 -6.89
CA TYR A 731 21.94 -8.10 -6.49
C TYR A 731 21.22 -8.28 -5.15
N GLU A 732 20.49 -9.39 -4.96
CA GLU A 732 19.73 -9.63 -3.73
C GLU A 732 20.63 -9.85 -2.52
N GLU A 733 21.75 -10.56 -2.70
CA GLU A 733 22.76 -10.73 -1.66
C GLU A 733 23.35 -9.38 -1.22
N TRP A 734 23.72 -8.53 -2.18
CA TRP A 734 24.23 -7.20 -1.89
C TRP A 734 23.15 -6.27 -1.31
N PHE A 735 21.98 -6.14 -1.95
CA PHE A 735 20.94 -5.19 -1.59
C PHE A 735 20.41 -5.45 -0.18
N CYS A 736 20.05 -6.70 0.13
CA CYS A 736 19.56 -7.06 1.46
C CYS A 736 20.61 -6.78 2.56
N SER A 737 21.88 -7.06 2.28
CA SER A 737 22.99 -6.81 3.21
C SER A 737 23.30 -5.32 3.35
N MET A 738 23.24 -4.57 2.25
CA MET A 738 23.52 -3.13 2.19
C MET A 738 22.49 -2.34 3.01
N CYS A 739 21.20 -2.69 2.93
CA CYS A 739 20.16 -2.02 3.71
C CYS A 739 20.48 -2.01 5.21
N ARG A 740 20.98 -3.13 5.74
CA ARG A 740 21.32 -3.31 7.17
C ARG A 740 22.50 -2.46 7.65
N LYS A 741 23.26 -1.82 6.74
CA LYS A 741 24.36 -0.90 7.10
C LYS A 741 23.86 0.46 7.60
N TYR A 742 22.61 0.81 7.32
CA TYR A 742 22.02 2.10 7.65
C TYR A 742 21.09 1.97 8.85
N GLU A 743 20.99 3.05 9.63
CA GLU A 743 20.18 3.09 10.84
C GLU A 743 19.01 4.07 10.71
N SER A 744 17.89 3.69 11.30
CA SER A 744 16.74 4.57 11.49
C SER A 744 16.97 5.58 12.63
N LEU A 745 16.07 6.55 12.78
CA LEU A 745 16.01 7.48 13.91
C LEU A 745 15.89 6.83 15.30
N TYR A 746 15.68 5.51 15.35
CA TYR A 746 15.60 4.70 16.57
C TYR A 746 16.89 3.92 16.83
N GLY A 747 17.94 4.13 16.04
CA GLY A 747 19.20 3.38 16.16
C GLY A 747 19.02 1.89 15.83
N LYS A 748 18.15 1.58 14.87
CA LYS A 748 17.86 0.22 14.42
C LYS A 748 18.26 0.05 12.95
N PRO A 749 18.87 -1.10 12.57
CA PRO A 749 19.19 -1.38 11.18
C PRO A 749 17.95 -1.33 10.28
N LEU A 750 18.09 -0.72 9.09
CA LEU A 750 17.10 -0.82 8.03
C LEU A 750 17.11 -2.23 7.41
N TYR A 751 16.07 -2.56 6.66
CA TYR A 751 15.97 -3.79 5.85
C TYR A 751 15.39 -3.51 4.46
N ALA A 752 15.42 -4.50 3.57
CA ALA A 752 14.88 -4.40 2.21
C ALA A 752 13.35 -4.58 2.17
N CYS A 753 12.63 -3.72 1.45
CA CYS A 753 11.24 -3.90 1.03
C CYS A 753 11.13 -3.84 -0.50
N GLN A 754 10.46 -4.82 -1.11
CA GLN A 754 10.55 -5.03 -2.55
C GLN A 754 9.16 -5.26 -3.16
N ILE A 755 8.50 -4.15 -3.49
CA ILE A 755 7.17 -4.08 -4.10
C ILE A 755 7.17 -3.01 -5.18
N SER A 756 6.20 -3.02 -6.09
CA SER A 756 6.03 -1.90 -7.03
C SER A 756 4.88 -0.97 -6.67
N VAL A 757 3.80 -1.50 -6.09
CA VAL A 757 2.49 -0.83 -6.10
C VAL A 757 2.22 -0.28 -7.52
N SER A 758 1.82 0.99 -7.70
CA SER A 758 1.78 1.64 -9.02
C SER A 758 3.04 2.43 -9.39
N THR A 759 4.07 2.44 -8.52
CA THR A 759 5.30 3.25 -8.65
C THR A 759 6.10 2.96 -9.93
N HIS A 760 6.00 1.73 -10.45
CA HIS A 760 6.58 1.30 -11.72
C HIS A 760 6.06 2.10 -12.93
N GLY A 761 4.91 2.76 -12.83
CA GLY A 761 4.39 3.69 -13.83
C GLY A 761 5.17 5.01 -13.87
N PRO A 762 5.07 5.85 -12.81
CA PRO A 762 5.79 7.13 -12.73
C PRO A 762 7.31 7.02 -12.88
N MET A 763 7.95 6.01 -12.25
CA MET A 763 9.39 5.84 -12.39
C MET A 763 9.80 5.38 -13.80
N GLY A 764 8.99 4.53 -14.43
CA GLY A 764 9.18 4.16 -15.83
C GLY A 764 9.06 5.38 -16.76
N ALA A 765 8.09 6.26 -16.48
CA ALA A 765 7.91 7.54 -17.17
C ALA A 765 9.13 8.48 -17.03
N ALA A 766 9.80 8.46 -15.88
CA ALA A 766 10.97 9.28 -15.57
C ALA A 766 12.31 8.73 -16.09
N THR A 767 12.30 7.54 -16.70
CA THR A 767 13.51 6.81 -17.12
C THR A 767 13.56 6.70 -18.65
N LEU A 768 14.76 6.90 -19.21
CA LEU A 768 15.03 6.72 -20.64
C LEU A 768 14.90 5.25 -21.05
N ALA A 769 15.18 4.92 -22.31
CA ALA A 769 15.28 3.52 -22.71
C ALA A 769 16.35 2.79 -21.88
N SER A 770 16.18 1.49 -21.65
CA SER A 770 17.15 0.69 -20.89
C SER A 770 17.70 -0.45 -21.73
N ALA A 771 18.86 -0.97 -21.34
CA ALA A 771 19.61 -1.96 -22.11
C ALA A 771 18.90 -3.33 -22.22
N ASP A 772 17.85 -3.57 -21.43
CA ASP A 772 16.94 -4.71 -21.61
C ASP A 772 16.03 -4.60 -22.85
N GLY A 773 16.07 -3.46 -23.56
CA GLY A 773 15.25 -3.17 -24.74
C GLY A 773 13.94 -2.46 -24.43
N ARG A 774 13.65 -2.16 -23.16
CA ARG A 774 12.53 -1.29 -22.75
C ARG A 774 12.75 0.12 -23.30
N LEU A 775 11.66 0.74 -23.79
CA LEU A 775 11.69 2.07 -24.39
C LEU A 775 11.34 3.18 -23.39
N ALA A 776 11.84 4.39 -23.67
CA ALA A 776 11.73 5.56 -22.81
C ALA A 776 10.28 5.90 -22.48
N GLY A 777 10.04 6.12 -21.19
CA GLY A 777 8.74 6.48 -20.65
C GLY A 777 7.75 5.32 -20.48
N THR A 778 8.07 4.10 -20.95
CA THR A 778 7.24 2.92 -20.69
C THR A 778 7.41 2.45 -19.25
N THR A 779 6.39 1.76 -18.73
CA THR A 779 6.40 1.23 -17.35
C THR A 779 7.59 0.29 -17.11
N PHE A 780 8.05 0.20 -15.86
CA PHE A 780 8.87 -0.93 -15.44
C PHE A 780 8.01 -2.20 -15.31
N ALA A 781 8.68 -3.34 -15.14
CA ALA A 781 8.06 -4.58 -14.70
C ALA A 781 7.30 -4.31 -13.40
N ASP A 782 6.11 -4.89 -13.29
CA ASP A 782 5.37 -4.86 -12.04
C ASP A 782 6.12 -5.64 -10.95
N ALA A 783 5.78 -5.35 -9.69
CA ALA A 783 6.31 -6.04 -8.53
C ALA A 783 7.86 -6.02 -8.44
N SER A 784 8.45 -7.03 -7.80
CA SER A 784 9.91 -7.19 -7.69
C SER A 784 10.42 -8.49 -8.32
N MET A 785 9.56 -9.52 -8.41
CA MET A 785 9.87 -10.85 -8.95
C MET A 785 8.96 -11.22 -10.13
N SER A 786 8.18 -10.29 -10.67
CA SER A 786 7.45 -10.53 -11.93
C SER A 786 8.35 -10.29 -13.15
N PRO A 787 8.29 -11.14 -14.17
CA PRO A 787 9.00 -10.89 -15.42
C PRO A 787 8.48 -9.62 -16.10
N TYR A 788 9.37 -8.92 -16.82
CA TYR A 788 8.93 -7.81 -17.66
C TYR A 788 7.98 -8.36 -18.76
N PRO A 789 6.84 -7.72 -19.05
CA PRO A 789 5.84 -8.26 -19.96
C PRO A 789 6.39 -8.78 -21.30
N GLY A 790 6.12 -10.04 -21.64
CA GLY A 790 6.55 -10.70 -22.87
C GLY A 790 7.99 -11.26 -22.86
N THR A 791 8.67 -11.24 -21.71
CA THR A 791 10.03 -11.79 -21.55
C THR A 791 10.04 -13.20 -20.96
N ASP A 792 8.99 -13.60 -20.26
CA ASP A 792 8.76 -14.94 -19.72
C ASP A 792 8.23 -15.90 -20.80
N ARG A 793 9.11 -16.78 -21.30
CA ARG A 793 8.84 -17.67 -22.43
C ARG A 793 8.90 -19.16 -22.08
N ASN A 794 9.29 -19.50 -20.85
CA ASN A 794 9.46 -20.88 -20.38
C ASN A 794 8.43 -21.30 -19.30
N GLY A 795 7.37 -20.52 -19.13
CA GLY A 795 6.23 -20.88 -18.27
C GLY A 795 6.37 -20.49 -16.80
N PRO A 796 5.32 -20.70 -15.99
CA PRO A 796 5.25 -20.17 -14.64
C PRO A 796 6.24 -20.83 -13.67
N TYR A 797 6.57 -22.12 -13.88
CA TYR A 797 7.58 -22.80 -13.07
C TYR A 797 9.01 -22.32 -13.33
N ALA A 798 9.29 -21.81 -14.53
CA ALA A 798 10.57 -21.16 -14.82
C ALA A 798 10.68 -19.82 -14.08
N ILE A 799 9.59 -19.05 -14.03
CA ILE A 799 9.50 -17.84 -13.18
C ILE A 799 9.76 -18.21 -11.71
N PHE A 800 9.13 -19.26 -11.20
CA PHE A 800 9.34 -19.68 -9.81
C PHE A 800 10.78 -20.07 -9.53
N THR A 801 11.45 -20.72 -10.50
CA THR A 801 12.86 -21.09 -10.38
C THR A 801 13.75 -19.86 -10.34
N SER A 802 13.57 -18.91 -11.27
CA SER A 802 14.31 -17.65 -11.29
C SER A 802 14.06 -16.79 -10.05
N ALA A 803 12.81 -16.68 -9.59
CA ALA A 803 12.46 -15.91 -8.40
C ALA A 803 13.18 -16.44 -7.16
N THR A 804 13.29 -17.77 -7.02
CA THR A 804 13.76 -18.45 -5.80
C THR A 804 15.24 -18.84 -5.82
N VAL A 805 16.07 -18.11 -6.59
CA VAL A 805 17.54 -18.27 -6.57
C VAL A 805 18.21 -17.66 -5.34
N TRP A 806 17.44 -16.95 -4.51
CA TRP A 806 17.85 -16.36 -3.25
C TRP A 806 16.83 -16.69 -2.15
N ASP A 807 17.21 -16.47 -0.90
CA ASP A 807 16.34 -16.69 0.26
C ASP A 807 15.48 -15.46 0.54
N HIS A 808 14.19 -15.56 0.26
CA HIS A 808 13.26 -14.44 0.38
C HIS A 808 13.08 -13.96 1.83
N SER A 809 13.46 -14.73 2.86
CA SER A 809 13.36 -14.28 4.26
C SER A 809 14.40 -13.20 4.60
N LYS A 810 15.38 -12.95 3.72
CA LYS A 810 16.38 -11.88 3.88
C LYS A 810 15.82 -10.48 3.61
N SER A 811 14.62 -10.39 3.02
CA SER A 811 13.88 -9.16 2.78
C SER A 811 12.52 -9.26 3.48
N GLN A 812 11.90 -8.11 3.77
CA GLN A 812 10.55 -8.09 4.34
C GLN A 812 9.54 -8.83 3.48
N ASN A 813 9.73 -8.75 2.16
CA ASN A 813 8.84 -9.32 1.16
C ASN A 813 9.54 -9.41 -0.20
N SER A 814 8.92 -10.15 -1.11
CA SER A 814 9.11 -10.01 -2.55
C SER A 814 7.81 -10.37 -3.28
N GLN A 815 7.53 -9.69 -4.38
CA GLN A 815 6.20 -9.65 -4.98
C GLN A 815 6.21 -10.29 -6.37
N LEU A 816 5.26 -11.19 -6.64
CA LEU A 816 5.00 -11.77 -7.95
C LEU A 816 3.51 -11.64 -8.33
N ASN A 817 3.26 -11.21 -9.56
CA ASN A 817 1.97 -11.26 -10.22
C ASN A 817 1.95 -12.32 -11.33
N LEU A 818 0.85 -13.05 -11.45
CA LEU A 818 0.55 -13.85 -12.64
C LEU A 818 -0.83 -13.50 -13.20
N LYS A 819 -0.97 -13.50 -14.53
CA LYS A 819 -2.28 -13.35 -15.19
C LYS A 819 -2.67 -14.68 -15.83
N ILE A 820 -3.77 -15.25 -15.39
CA ILE A 820 -4.28 -16.54 -15.80
C ILE A 820 -5.57 -16.33 -16.59
N HIS A 821 -5.68 -16.96 -17.76
CA HIS A 821 -6.92 -16.87 -18.53
C HIS A 821 -8.04 -17.69 -17.83
N PRO A 822 -9.31 -17.24 -17.83
CA PRO A 822 -10.39 -17.92 -17.13
C PRO A 822 -10.61 -19.38 -17.55
N SER A 823 -10.28 -19.75 -18.79
CA SER A 823 -10.37 -21.14 -19.28
C SER A 823 -9.41 -22.09 -18.55
N ALA A 824 -8.22 -21.61 -18.15
CA ALA A 824 -7.15 -22.43 -17.59
C ALA A 824 -7.51 -23.01 -16.20
N VAL A 825 -8.42 -22.35 -15.49
CA VAL A 825 -8.79 -22.66 -14.10
C VAL A 825 -10.26 -23.03 -13.92
N ARG A 826 -10.96 -23.40 -15.00
CA ARG A 826 -12.39 -23.76 -14.97
C ARG A 826 -12.68 -25.02 -14.13
N GLY A 827 -13.78 -25.00 -13.39
CA GLY A 827 -14.25 -26.09 -12.55
C GLY A 827 -13.33 -26.41 -11.36
N LEU A 828 -13.69 -27.44 -10.60
CA LEU A 828 -12.92 -27.87 -9.42
C LEU A 828 -11.52 -28.37 -9.79
N GLY A 829 -11.38 -29.02 -10.96
CA GLY A 829 -10.08 -29.43 -11.48
C GLY A 829 -9.13 -28.25 -11.69
N GLY A 830 -9.63 -27.16 -12.28
CA GLY A 830 -8.86 -25.92 -12.43
C GLY A 830 -8.54 -25.23 -11.09
N SER A 831 -9.46 -25.26 -10.12
CA SER A 831 -9.17 -24.79 -8.76
C SER A 831 -8.01 -25.56 -8.12
N ARG A 832 -7.99 -26.89 -8.23
CA ARG A 832 -6.89 -27.71 -7.71
C ARG A 832 -5.56 -27.41 -8.41
N LYS A 833 -5.56 -27.21 -9.73
CA LYS A 833 -4.35 -26.83 -10.47
C LYS A 833 -3.78 -25.49 -10.00
N LEU A 834 -4.63 -24.47 -9.83
CA LEU A 834 -4.19 -23.16 -9.33
C LEU A 834 -3.66 -23.26 -7.89
N LEU A 835 -4.27 -24.09 -7.06
CA LEU A 835 -3.75 -24.38 -5.72
C LEU A 835 -2.38 -25.05 -5.77
N GLU A 836 -2.20 -26.10 -6.58
CA GLU A 836 -0.90 -26.78 -6.70
C GLU A 836 0.18 -25.87 -7.30
N LEU A 837 -0.16 -25.00 -8.26
CA LEU A 837 0.75 -23.96 -8.75
C LEU A 837 1.20 -23.03 -7.62
N THR A 838 0.24 -22.58 -6.79
CA THR A 838 0.52 -21.76 -5.60
C THR A 838 1.44 -22.49 -4.64
N ARG A 839 1.14 -23.76 -4.31
CA ARG A 839 1.95 -24.60 -3.43
C ARG A 839 3.35 -24.81 -3.96
N ALA A 840 3.51 -25.02 -5.26
CA ALA A 840 4.81 -25.20 -5.89
C ALA A 840 5.70 -23.98 -5.65
N TYR A 841 5.17 -22.76 -5.79
CA TYR A 841 5.92 -21.54 -5.48
C TYR A 841 6.23 -21.40 -3.98
N MET A 842 5.23 -21.60 -3.11
CA MET A 842 5.40 -21.46 -1.67
C MET A 842 6.41 -22.47 -1.08
N ARG A 843 6.39 -23.72 -1.54
CA ARG A 843 7.31 -24.77 -1.11
C ARG A 843 8.76 -24.51 -1.49
N ARG A 844 8.99 -23.71 -2.55
CA ARG A 844 10.33 -23.26 -2.95
C ARG A 844 10.86 -22.08 -2.12
N GLY A 845 10.04 -21.53 -1.21
CA GLY A 845 10.41 -20.34 -0.44
C GLY A 845 10.02 -19.02 -1.11
N GLY A 846 9.25 -19.06 -2.19
CA GLY A 846 8.65 -17.86 -2.76
C GLY A 846 7.76 -17.16 -1.72
N PHE A 847 7.96 -15.87 -1.49
CA PHE A 847 7.26 -15.11 -0.45
C PHE A 847 5.79 -14.85 -0.80
N HIS A 848 5.49 -14.31 -1.99
CA HIS A 848 4.13 -13.92 -2.33
C HIS A 848 3.80 -14.13 -3.80
N ILE A 849 2.55 -14.57 -4.06
CA ILE A 849 1.96 -14.63 -5.39
C ILE A 849 0.49 -14.18 -5.37
N GLN A 850 0.10 -13.44 -6.41
CA GLN A 850 -1.29 -13.02 -6.63
C GLN A 850 -1.68 -13.13 -8.10
N TYR A 851 -2.98 -13.26 -8.36
CA TYR A 851 -3.49 -13.62 -9.68
C TYR A 851 -4.42 -12.56 -10.26
N ASN A 852 -4.27 -12.23 -11.54
CA ASN A 852 -5.36 -11.74 -12.36
C ASN A 852 -6.03 -12.94 -13.04
N ILE A 853 -7.34 -13.14 -12.85
CA ILE A 853 -8.10 -14.15 -13.60
C ILE A 853 -9.07 -13.40 -14.51
N VAL A 854 -8.60 -13.14 -15.73
CA VAL A 854 -9.27 -12.24 -16.68
C VAL A 854 -8.77 -12.53 -18.10
N ASP A 855 -9.66 -12.41 -19.07
CA ASP A 855 -9.32 -12.41 -20.49
C ASP A 855 -8.82 -11.00 -20.87
N SER A 856 -7.62 -10.90 -21.43
CA SER A 856 -7.02 -9.62 -21.84
C SER A 856 -7.84 -8.87 -22.89
N LYS A 857 -8.73 -9.54 -23.64
CA LYS A 857 -9.68 -8.88 -24.55
C LYS A 857 -10.69 -8.03 -23.78
N MET A 858 -11.18 -8.52 -22.64
CA MET A 858 -12.07 -7.76 -21.76
C MET A 858 -11.41 -6.48 -21.28
N LEU A 859 -10.11 -6.53 -20.96
CA LEU A 859 -9.36 -5.34 -20.52
C LEU A 859 -9.19 -4.31 -21.64
N LYS A 860 -8.90 -4.76 -22.87
CA LYS A 860 -8.81 -3.89 -24.05
C LYS A 860 -10.17 -3.24 -24.37
N ASP A 861 -11.24 -4.02 -24.31
CA ASP A 861 -12.60 -3.52 -24.52
C ASP A 861 -12.99 -2.52 -23.42
N ALA A 862 -12.69 -2.82 -22.16
CA ALA A 862 -12.93 -1.92 -21.04
C ALA A 862 -12.09 -0.63 -21.08
N GLN A 863 -10.92 -0.65 -21.72
CA GLN A 863 -10.13 0.56 -21.97
C GLN A 863 -10.78 1.44 -23.05
N ALA A 864 -11.35 0.83 -24.09
CA ALA A 864 -12.03 1.54 -25.19
C ALA A 864 -13.42 2.04 -24.80
N HIS A 865 -14.14 1.28 -23.96
CA HIS A 865 -15.54 1.49 -23.57
C HIS A 865 -15.72 1.49 -22.04
N PRO A 866 -15.01 2.35 -21.29
CA PRO A 866 -14.99 2.31 -19.82
C PRO A 866 -16.38 2.48 -19.18
N GLU A 867 -17.32 3.16 -19.85
CA GLU A 867 -18.70 3.34 -19.39
C GLU A 867 -19.48 2.02 -19.23
N GLN A 868 -19.06 0.96 -19.94
CA GLN A 868 -19.69 -0.36 -19.89
C GLN A 868 -19.12 -1.24 -18.76
N TYR A 869 -18.02 -0.80 -18.13
CA TYR A 869 -17.23 -1.62 -17.21
C TYR A 869 -17.02 -0.95 -15.84
N ARG A 870 -18.04 -0.22 -15.34
CA ARG A 870 -17.98 0.49 -14.04
C ARG A 870 -17.56 -0.39 -12.86
N THR A 871 -17.95 -1.67 -12.88
CA THR A 871 -17.71 -2.65 -11.81
C THR A 871 -16.52 -3.56 -12.07
N LEU A 872 -15.89 -3.48 -13.26
CA LEU A 872 -14.73 -4.30 -13.58
C LEU A 872 -13.59 -3.95 -12.63
N MET A 873 -13.04 -4.97 -11.99
CA MET A 873 -11.87 -4.86 -11.14
C MET A 873 -10.75 -5.75 -11.65
N VAL A 874 -9.53 -5.28 -11.42
CA VAL A 874 -8.28 -5.97 -11.74
C VAL A 874 -7.32 -5.88 -10.56
N ARG A 875 -6.39 -6.82 -10.51
CA ARG A 875 -5.24 -6.78 -9.62
C ARG A 875 -4.11 -5.98 -10.27
N VAL A 876 -3.50 -5.06 -9.53
CA VAL A 876 -2.31 -4.32 -10.01
C VAL A 876 -1.07 -4.91 -9.36
N ALA A 877 -0.66 -4.42 -8.18
CA ALA A 877 0.45 -4.96 -7.41
C ALA A 877 0.17 -4.72 -5.91
N GLY A 878 -0.24 -5.78 -5.20
CA GLY A 878 -0.64 -5.69 -3.79
C GLY A 878 -2.06 -5.12 -3.53
N PHE A 879 -2.78 -4.66 -4.55
CA PHE A 879 -4.17 -4.19 -4.42
C PHE A 879 -5.04 -4.50 -5.63
N THR A 880 -6.34 -4.47 -5.39
CA THR A 880 -7.42 -4.53 -6.39
C THR A 880 -8.02 -3.14 -6.55
N GLN A 881 -8.39 -2.75 -7.77
CA GLN A 881 -9.04 -1.47 -8.04
C GLN A 881 -10.04 -1.58 -9.20
N TYR A 882 -11.03 -0.69 -9.23
CA TYR A 882 -11.90 -0.52 -10.37
C TYR A 882 -11.09 -0.05 -11.59
N TRP A 883 -11.26 -0.75 -12.71
CA TRP A 883 -10.54 -0.48 -13.96
C TRP A 883 -10.64 0.98 -14.40
N VAL A 884 -11.84 1.55 -14.29
CA VAL A 884 -12.14 2.93 -14.69
C VAL A 884 -11.51 4.00 -13.79
N GLU A 885 -11.05 3.63 -12.59
CA GLU A 885 -10.35 4.53 -11.66
C GLU A 885 -8.81 4.45 -11.83
N LEU A 886 -8.29 3.51 -12.63
CA LEU A 886 -6.86 3.36 -12.92
C LEU A 886 -6.38 4.31 -14.03
N GLY A 887 -5.17 4.83 -13.88
CA GLY A 887 -4.50 5.61 -14.93
C GLY A 887 -4.08 4.74 -16.11
N LYS A 888 -4.09 5.32 -17.32
CA LYS A 888 -3.71 4.62 -18.56
C LYS A 888 -2.35 3.89 -18.51
N PRO A 889 -1.28 4.42 -17.90
CA PRO A 889 -0.01 3.70 -17.79
C PRO A 889 -0.15 2.33 -17.12
N ILE A 890 -0.91 2.26 -16.03
CA ILE A 890 -1.15 1.02 -15.29
C ILE A 890 -2.11 0.10 -16.06
N GLN A 891 -3.11 0.65 -16.75
CA GLN A 891 -3.99 -0.16 -17.61
C GLN A 891 -3.21 -0.84 -18.74
N ASP A 892 -2.36 -0.08 -19.45
CA ASP A 892 -1.53 -0.61 -20.55
C ASP A 892 -0.56 -1.69 -20.05
N GLU A 893 -0.01 -1.53 -18.84
CA GLU A 893 0.86 -2.51 -18.18
C GLU A 893 0.12 -3.81 -17.86
N VAL A 894 -1.03 -3.75 -17.18
CA VAL A 894 -1.83 -4.94 -16.82
C VAL A 894 -2.31 -5.69 -18.08
N ILE A 895 -2.67 -4.97 -19.14
CA ILE A 895 -2.99 -5.57 -20.44
C ILE A 895 -1.78 -6.32 -21.00
N ALA A 896 -0.58 -5.75 -20.88
CA ALA A 896 0.65 -6.31 -21.45
C ALA A 896 1.17 -7.55 -20.72
N ARG A 897 0.86 -7.75 -19.43
CA ARG A 897 1.31 -8.94 -18.68
C ARG A 897 1.03 -10.23 -19.45
N THR A 898 1.93 -11.20 -19.36
CA THR A 898 1.77 -12.50 -20.02
C THR A 898 0.55 -13.24 -19.46
N GLU A 899 -0.34 -13.69 -20.34
CA GLU A 899 -1.56 -14.43 -20.07
C GLU A 899 -1.32 -15.94 -20.20
N TYR A 900 -1.60 -16.68 -19.14
CA TYR A 900 -1.38 -18.11 -19.08
C TYR A 900 -2.67 -18.88 -19.37
N GLU A 901 -2.69 -19.62 -20.49
CA GLU A 901 -3.82 -20.43 -20.98
C GLU A 901 -3.83 -21.88 -20.42
N ALA A 902 -2.70 -22.30 -19.85
CA ALA A 902 -2.57 -23.54 -19.10
C ALA A 902 -1.68 -23.32 -17.87
N VAL A 903 -2.07 -23.92 -16.75
CA VAL A 903 -1.38 -23.88 -15.45
C VAL A 903 -1.14 -25.27 -14.89
#